data_AF-A0A6C2YLX2-F1
#
_entry.id   AF-A0A6C2YLX2-F1
#
_cell.length_a   1.000
_cell.length_b   1.000
_cell.length_c   1.000
_cell.angle_alpha   90.00
_cell.angle_beta   90.00
_cell.angle_gamma   90.00
#
_symmetry.space_group_name_H-M   'P 1'
#
loop_
_entity.id
_entity.type
_entity.pdbx_description
1 polymer ?
#
loop_
_entity_poly.entity_id
_entity_poly.type
_entity_poly.pdbx_seq_one_letter_code
_entity_poly.pdbx_strand_id
1 'polypeptide(L)'
;MPLARIPLVQLLDLDRAAWPLPSTGSDPATVPSSQPVPQSTLRIACQRWLHPQFLDCAEDGQLADELVHFASQVIPPPVFASRIRAKVRFLRHGLQHWLHAAGSVPEKLAACLNWDGPYALAGFGSQFWLAIARAITLEAGADDLPMISASIDAGLGRLGLVFSRESLADWGDHFARRMAWYADLRQARPEWSVAQLDDFFARVGQMTHREIPAPPATSDSPAEDVADLVRNLRNQRPLRRFLAERTATLERAIDRLRQAIAQADADALRHALASVHPVAAQRLDLGDAGWPEMLQSILDAPTLADAWDEAIVDRLGWWLPAAVLHLRDPLQYPAWDEASRRGVALLADGVLLAETVGEGYELVQEAVQALAAEYHLHPLEVPDLLRLVANRSRPTIPRGESSSEMAAAPTFGGFCRDTFRFLAELEQSNHREWMQLHRERYEFAVREPLVELCEALTTRYIEPVWVRERGWDLETTAKSGRALSSIVRNDFGRGAPYQPTQWIVFYRRAIGAKRDDVQCVVRVDASGVAAGIQLGQGAREAGRRFRRQIQQHAEALWAALQARGWNRGIRFRPDTDAEPIAIRSAADLRHWATGRNLRAELTFAPDDPLLRQESLVNVLIVLFDQLMPIYACAVEEQPLPLLESWAGPIRTSYDATRFRDETGLGADWIRQARELLDMKRQLLLVGVPGTGKTHVARHLARLLTGDRPEAVRLVQFHAAYSYEEFVEGMKPRTIEVDGRTQVSYPIEPGVLPSFVEHAQAEPGQTFVLLIDEINRGNLARIFGELLYLLEYRDHAILLPYSRRQFQLPGNLLILGTMNGADRSTIALDQAMRRRFSVLEMPPDAGILADWLMRHPPKAEEPFASRVLQLFETLNARLRKEYGPECQIGHSFFMQPELDESKLRAIWEHHIRPLLDDYQQRHPTRRDWPFTDFWPTPAKSRR
;
A
#
# COMPACT_ATOMS: atom_id res chain seq x y z
N MET A 1 -21.84 15.36 -18.96
CA MET A 1 -22.63 15.01 -17.74
C MET A 1 -22.27 16.04 -16.69
N PRO A 2 -23.19 16.88 -16.20
CA PRO A 2 -22.80 17.97 -15.33
C PRO A 2 -22.39 17.39 -13.97
N LEU A 3 -21.18 17.80 -13.56
CA LEU A 3 -20.47 17.51 -12.32
C LEU A 3 -21.42 17.37 -11.12
N ALA A 4 -21.19 16.32 -10.31
CA ALA A 4 -21.97 15.93 -9.15
C ALA A 4 -22.48 17.14 -8.33
N ARG A 5 -23.80 17.35 -8.35
CA ARG A 5 -24.45 18.36 -7.51
C ARG A 5 -24.44 17.87 -6.08
N ILE A 6 -23.56 18.43 -5.25
CA ILE A 6 -23.60 18.20 -3.80
C ILE A 6 -24.90 18.82 -3.26
N PRO A 7 -25.71 18.07 -2.50
CA PRO A 7 -27.04 18.55 -2.19
C PRO A 7 -26.97 19.51 -0.98
N LEU A 8 -27.27 20.79 -1.26
CA LEU A 8 -27.04 21.95 -0.38
C LEU A 8 -27.73 21.82 0.98
N VAL A 9 -28.98 21.35 0.99
CA VAL A 9 -29.77 21.23 2.22
C VAL A 9 -29.14 20.23 3.19
N GLN A 10 -28.62 19.11 2.70
CA GLN A 10 -27.97 18.08 3.50
C GLN A 10 -26.65 18.60 4.11
N LEU A 11 -25.87 19.38 3.34
CA LEU A 11 -24.66 20.01 3.87
C LEU A 11 -24.97 21.02 4.97
N LEU A 12 -26.03 21.82 4.83
CA LEU A 12 -26.46 22.76 5.87
C LEU A 12 -26.89 22.04 7.15
N ASP A 13 -27.63 20.93 7.04
CA ASP A 13 -28.02 20.11 8.19
C ASP A 13 -26.84 19.37 8.84
N LEU A 14 -25.85 18.99 8.04
CA LEU A 14 -24.58 18.44 8.50
C LEU A 14 -23.80 19.44 9.35
N ASP A 15 -23.60 20.64 8.81
CA ASP A 15 -22.89 21.71 9.47
C ASP A 15 -23.57 22.13 10.76
N ARG A 16 -24.91 22.24 10.74
CA ARG A 16 -25.71 22.54 11.93
C ARG A 16 -25.52 21.53 13.06
N ALA A 17 -25.43 20.23 12.77
CA ALA A 17 -25.19 19.26 13.85
C ALA A 17 -23.75 19.29 14.38
N ALA A 18 -22.80 19.72 13.56
CA ALA A 18 -21.43 19.98 13.99
C ALA A 18 -21.33 21.27 14.84
N TRP A 19 -22.37 22.11 14.84
CA TRP A 19 -22.45 23.40 15.54
C TRP A 19 -23.71 23.51 16.42
N PRO A 20 -23.66 23.25 17.74
CA PRO A 20 -24.78 23.62 18.60
C PRO A 20 -24.90 25.15 18.59
N LEU A 21 -26.02 25.67 18.06
CA LEU A 21 -26.37 27.09 18.17
C LEU A 21 -26.23 27.51 19.65
N PRO A 22 -25.63 28.67 19.95
CA PRO A 22 -25.72 29.21 21.30
C PRO A 22 -27.20 29.29 21.69
N SER A 23 -27.53 28.76 22.87
CA SER A 23 -28.90 28.76 23.40
C SER A 23 -29.46 30.18 23.34
N THR A 24 -30.68 30.29 22.82
CA THR A 24 -31.51 31.50 22.79
C THR A 24 -31.31 32.34 24.05
N GLY A 25 -30.53 33.42 23.96
CA GLY A 25 -30.24 34.30 25.09
C GLY A 25 -28.78 34.75 25.28
N SER A 26 -27.84 34.36 24.41
CA SER A 26 -26.46 34.90 24.43
C SER A 26 -26.22 35.90 23.31
N ASP A 27 -25.51 36.99 23.65
CA ASP A 27 -25.16 38.15 22.83
C ASP A 27 -24.68 37.73 21.42
N PRO A 28 -25.11 38.37 20.32
CA PRO A 28 -24.66 38.06 18.95
C PRO A 28 -23.14 38.23 18.71
N ALA A 29 -22.36 38.57 19.73
CA ALA A 29 -20.92 38.81 19.69
C ALA A 29 -20.03 37.55 19.76
N THR A 30 -20.57 36.35 19.95
CA THR A 30 -19.75 35.12 20.16
C THR A 30 -19.70 34.16 18.97
N VAL A 31 -20.13 34.57 17.77
CA VAL A 31 -19.76 33.83 16.56
C VAL A 31 -18.37 34.33 16.15
N PRO A 32 -17.32 33.49 16.11
CA PRO A 32 -16.03 33.89 15.58
C PRO A 32 -16.23 34.11 14.09
N SER A 33 -16.55 35.34 13.72
CA SER A 33 -16.77 35.70 12.34
C SER A 33 -15.39 35.75 11.69
N SER A 34 -15.12 34.85 10.75
CA SER A 34 -14.14 35.05 9.69
C SER A 34 -14.59 36.17 8.74
N GLN A 35 -15.18 37.26 9.27
CA GLN A 35 -15.53 38.43 8.48
C GLN A 35 -14.21 39.12 8.12
N PRO A 36 -13.90 39.28 6.82
CA PRO A 36 -12.65 39.91 6.39
C PRO A 36 -12.48 41.36 6.87
N VAL A 37 -13.57 42.01 7.30
CA VAL A 37 -13.60 43.39 7.75
C VAL A 37 -14.23 43.47 9.14
N PRO A 38 -13.53 43.97 10.16
CA PRO A 38 -14.11 44.21 11.48
C PRO A 38 -15.32 45.14 11.40
N GLN A 39 -16.45 44.79 12.03
CA GLN A 39 -17.62 45.69 12.10
C GLN A 39 -17.28 47.06 12.71
N SER A 40 -16.30 47.11 13.61
CA SER A 40 -15.76 48.36 14.16
C SER A 40 -15.20 49.28 13.07
N THR A 41 -14.46 48.74 12.09
CA THR A 41 -13.93 49.47 10.95
C THR A 41 -15.05 50.07 10.09
N LEU A 42 -16.10 49.28 9.81
CA LEU A 42 -17.26 49.75 9.05
C LEU A 42 -18.02 50.86 9.78
N ARG A 43 -18.25 50.71 11.10
CA ARG A 43 -18.90 51.73 11.94
C ARG A 43 -18.09 53.02 12.00
N ILE A 44 -16.78 52.92 12.20
CA ILE A 44 -15.87 54.07 12.25
C ILE A 44 -15.93 54.83 10.91
N ALA A 45 -15.92 54.11 9.77
CA ALA A 45 -15.99 54.76 8.47
C ALA A 45 -17.25 55.61 8.31
N CYS A 46 -18.43 55.06 8.61
CA CYS A 46 -19.70 55.79 8.52
C CYS A 46 -19.80 56.99 9.45
N GLN A 47 -19.31 56.85 10.68
CA GLN A 47 -19.38 57.92 11.67
C GLN A 47 -18.38 59.05 11.41
N ARG A 48 -17.25 58.75 10.75
CA ARG A 48 -16.11 59.67 10.68
C ARG A 48 -15.95 60.37 9.32
N TRP A 49 -16.15 59.66 8.21
CA TRP A 49 -15.80 60.20 6.90
C TRP A 49 -16.72 59.78 5.75
N LEU A 50 -17.41 58.64 5.85
CA LEU A 50 -18.29 58.11 4.81
C LEU A 50 -19.73 58.65 4.94
N HIS A 51 -19.87 59.96 4.94
CA HIS A 51 -21.17 60.65 4.98
C HIS A 51 -21.13 61.95 4.17
N PRO A 52 -22.28 62.45 3.66
CA PRO A 52 -22.31 63.56 2.70
C PRO A 52 -21.58 64.83 3.21
N GLN A 53 -21.82 65.22 4.46
CA GLN A 53 -21.21 66.42 5.05
C GLN A 53 -19.67 66.42 5.02
N PHE A 54 -19.03 65.26 5.22
CA PHE A 54 -17.57 65.17 5.15
C PHE A 54 -17.11 65.14 3.70
N LEU A 55 -17.73 64.31 2.85
CA LEU A 55 -17.32 64.19 1.44
C LEU A 55 -17.48 65.49 0.64
N ASP A 56 -18.40 66.39 1.03
CA ASP A 56 -18.59 67.67 0.34
C ASP A 56 -17.59 68.75 0.80
N CYS A 57 -17.08 68.66 2.04
CA CYS A 57 -16.27 69.70 2.67
C CYS A 57 -14.79 69.31 2.86
N ALA A 58 -14.46 68.03 2.91
CA ALA A 58 -13.12 67.55 3.25
C ALA A 58 -12.12 67.84 2.13
N GLU A 59 -10.92 68.30 2.51
CA GLU A 59 -9.81 68.44 1.56
C GLU A 59 -9.39 67.08 1.00
N ASP A 60 -8.83 67.06 -0.22
CA ASP A 60 -8.40 65.82 -0.89
C ASP A 60 -7.40 65.01 -0.07
N GLY A 61 -6.49 65.67 0.67
CA GLY A 61 -5.55 64.99 1.55
C GLY A 61 -6.22 64.26 2.71
N GLN A 62 -7.22 64.90 3.34
CA GLN A 62 -7.96 64.32 4.47
C GLN A 62 -8.76 63.09 4.05
N LEU A 63 -9.48 63.17 2.91
CA LEU A 63 -10.22 62.03 2.38
C LEU A 63 -9.27 60.88 1.97
N ALA A 64 -8.12 61.21 1.39
CA ALA A 64 -7.15 60.20 0.99
C ALA A 64 -6.59 59.43 2.19
N ASP A 65 -6.30 60.10 3.30
CA ASP A 65 -5.79 59.46 4.52
C ASP A 65 -6.83 58.51 5.15
N GLU A 66 -8.09 58.91 5.20
CA GLU A 66 -9.19 58.06 5.67
C GLU A 66 -9.41 56.84 4.77
N LEU A 67 -9.36 57.04 3.44
CA LEU A 67 -9.51 55.95 2.47
C LEU A 67 -8.34 54.96 2.53
N VAL A 68 -7.11 55.43 2.67
CA VAL A 68 -5.93 54.56 2.83
C VAL A 68 -6.06 53.76 4.12
N HIS A 69 -6.45 54.41 5.23
CA HIS A 69 -6.66 53.72 6.49
C HIS A 69 -7.76 52.66 6.36
N PHE A 70 -8.91 53.00 5.79
CA PHE A 70 -10.00 52.06 5.57
C PHE A 70 -9.59 50.88 4.68
N ALA A 71 -8.98 51.15 3.53
CA ALA A 71 -8.53 50.11 2.61
C ALA A 71 -7.54 49.13 3.27
N SER A 72 -6.63 49.63 4.13
CA SER A 72 -5.69 48.78 4.86
C SER A 72 -6.34 47.81 5.85
N GLN A 73 -7.54 48.13 6.33
CA GLN A 73 -8.31 47.29 7.24
C GLN A 73 -9.27 46.34 6.52
N VAL A 74 -9.54 46.59 5.23
CA VAL A 74 -10.53 45.86 4.42
C VAL A 74 -9.88 44.90 3.44
N ILE A 75 -8.72 45.29 2.89
CA ILE A 75 -7.94 44.51 1.93
C ILE A 75 -6.53 44.33 2.52
N PRO A 76 -6.33 43.37 3.43
CA PRO A 76 -5.00 43.04 3.91
C PRO A 76 -4.31 42.09 2.91
N PRO A 77 -3.14 42.44 2.35
CA PRO A 77 -2.30 43.61 2.63
C PRO A 77 -2.63 44.85 1.78
N PRO A 78 -2.31 46.08 2.24
CA PRO A 78 -2.67 47.34 1.59
C PRO A 78 -1.90 47.60 0.30
N VAL A 79 -2.31 46.96 -0.81
CA VAL A 79 -1.54 46.92 -2.06
C VAL A 79 -1.67 48.15 -2.97
N PHE A 80 -2.58 49.10 -2.69
CA PHE A 80 -2.88 50.25 -3.59
C PHE A 80 -2.98 51.63 -2.89
N ALA A 81 -2.28 51.83 -1.77
CA ALA A 81 -2.36 53.06 -1.00
C ALA A 81 -1.92 54.31 -1.79
N SER A 82 -0.90 54.20 -2.65
CA SER A 82 -0.46 55.29 -3.53
C SER A 82 -1.51 55.65 -4.57
N ARG A 83 -2.15 54.65 -5.18
CA ARG A 83 -3.22 54.86 -6.17
C ARG A 83 -4.46 55.52 -5.56
N ILE A 84 -4.82 55.21 -4.30
CA ILE A 84 -5.88 55.93 -3.56
C ILE A 84 -5.60 57.44 -3.53
N ARG A 85 -4.37 57.83 -3.14
CA ARG A 85 -3.99 59.24 -3.06
C ARG A 85 -4.03 59.91 -4.43
N ALA A 86 -3.54 59.24 -5.47
CA ALA A 86 -3.53 59.78 -6.83
C ALA A 86 -4.93 59.95 -7.44
N LYS A 87 -5.89 59.09 -7.05
CA LYS A 87 -7.25 59.04 -7.64
C LYS A 87 -8.34 59.50 -6.67
N VAL A 88 -7.98 60.15 -5.56
CA VAL A 88 -8.92 60.54 -4.49
C VAL A 88 -10.13 61.35 -4.98
N ARG A 89 -9.94 62.26 -5.96
CA ARG A 89 -11.05 63.03 -6.55
C ARG A 89 -12.06 62.15 -7.27
N PHE A 90 -11.58 61.16 -8.03
CA PHE A 90 -12.44 60.21 -8.73
C PHE A 90 -13.17 59.31 -7.74
N LEU A 91 -12.46 58.80 -6.72
CA LEU A 91 -13.06 58.03 -5.64
C LEU A 91 -14.13 58.84 -4.89
N ARG A 92 -13.90 60.14 -4.63
CA ARG A 92 -14.90 61.03 -4.03
C ARG A 92 -16.20 61.05 -4.85
N HIS A 93 -16.11 61.18 -6.17
CA HIS A 93 -17.28 61.14 -7.04
C HIS A 93 -18.01 59.80 -6.98
N GLY A 94 -17.29 58.68 -6.98
CA GLY A 94 -17.88 57.35 -6.80
C GLY A 94 -18.59 57.21 -5.44
N LEU A 95 -17.98 57.65 -4.35
CA LEU A 95 -18.58 57.63 -3.00
C LEU A 95 -19.81 58.54 -2.89
N GLN A 96 -19.76 59.73 -3.49
CA GLN A 96 -20.90 60.64 -3.57
C GLN A 96 -22.03 60.01 -4.39
N HIS A 97 -21.73 59.35 -5.50
CA HIS A 97 -22.71 58.58 -6.26
C HIS A 97 -23.35 57.48 -5.39
N TRP A 98 -22.55 56.72 -4.65
CA TRP A 98 -23.04 55.70 -3.73
C TRP A 98 -24.04 56.25 -2.69
N LEU A 99 -23.74 57.40 -2.08
CA LEU A 99 -24.59 58.02 -1.05
C LEU A 99 -25.86 58.69 -1.62
N HIS A 100 -25.80 59.27 -2.82
CA HIS A 100 -26.87 60.12 -3.34
C HIS A 100 -27.71 59.49 -4.46
N ALA A 101 -27.18 58.52 -5.20
CA ALA A 101 -27.91 57.95 -6.33
C ALA A 101 -29.11 57.10 -5.87
N ALA A 102 -30.25 57.29 -6.56
CA ALA A 102 -31.40 56.40 -6.47
C ALA A 102 -31.11 55.15 -7.31
N GLY A 103 -30.72 54.07 -6.65
CA GLY A 103 -30.37 52.79 -7.28
C GLY A 103 -30.19 51.71 -6.23
N SER A 104 -30.45 50.47 -6.61
CA SER A 104 -30.22 49.28 -5.81
C SER A 104 -28.72 49.04 -5.59
N VAL A 105 -28.35 48.27 -4.55
CA VAL A 105 -26.95 47.92 -4.29
C VAL A 105 -26.27 47.23 -5.50
N PRO A 106 -26.91 46.28 -6.21
CA PRO A 106 -26.35 45.71 -7.44
C PRO A 106 -26.05 46.73 -8.55
N GLU A 107 -26.94 47.70 -8.79
CA GLU A 107 -26.74 48.74 -9.81
C GLU A 107 -25.57 49.67 -9.45
N LYS A 108 -25.45 50.02 -8.17
CA LYS A 108 -24.33 50.85 -7.67
C LYS A 108 -22.99 50.10 -7.73
N LEU A 109 -22.98 48.79 -7.44
CA LEU A 109 -21.79 47.94 -7.62
C LEU A 109 -21.40 47.83 -9.09
N ALA A 110 -22.36 47.60 -9.99
CA ALA A 110 -22.10 47.53 -11.42
C ALA A 110 -21.43 48.81 -11.95
N ALA A 111 -21.89 49.98 -11.50
CA ALA A 111 -21.28 51.26 -11.89
C ALA A 111 -19.81 51.43 -11.45
N CYS A 112 -19.35 50.64 -10.46
CA CYS A 112 -17.99 50.70 -9.91
C CYS A 112 -17.13 49.48 -10.25
N LEU A 113 -17.71 48.37 -10.73
CA LEU A 113 -17.03 47.09 -10.94
C LEU A 113 -17.12 46.59 -12.38
N ASN A 114 -18.11 47.01 -13.18
CA ASN A 114 -18.10 46.69 -14.60
C ASN A 114 -17.01 47.52 -15.29
N TRP A 115 -16.28 46.92 -16.22
CA TRP A 115 -15.17 47.60 -16.90
C TRP A 115 -15.59 48.88 -17.64
N ASP A 116 -16.84 48.95 -18.11
CA ASP A 116 -17.47 50.11 -18.77
C ASP A 116 -18.26 51.01 -17.79
N GLY A 117 -18.17 50.74 -16.48
CA GLY A 117 -18.85 51.49 -15.44
C GLY A 117 -18.26 52.89 -15.25
N PRO A 118 -19.09 53.93 -15.00
CA PRO A 118 -18.63 55.32 -14.91
C PRO A 118 -17.70 55.61 -13.72
N TYR A 119 -17.66 54.73 -12.72
CA TYR A 119 -16.80 54.84 -11.53
C TYR A 119 -15.87 53.63 -11.37
N ALA A 120 -15.76 52.78 -12.39
CA ALA A 120 -14.82 51.68 -12.37
C ALA A 120 -13.39 52.21 -12.39
N LEU A 121 -12.58 51.71 -11.46
CA LEU A 121 -11.19 52.14 -11.32
C LEU A 121 -10.32 50.94 -11.00
N ALA A 122 -9.36 50.66 -11.89
CA ALA A 122 -8.43 49.58 -11.71
C ALA A 122 -7.63 49.75 -10.40
N GLY A 123 -7.49 48.68 -9.64
CA GLY A 123 -6.98 48.67 -8.26
C GLY A 123 -8.08 48.65 -7.17
N PHE A 124 -9.33 49.03 -7.49
CA PHE A 124 -10.43 49.03 -6.53
C PHE A 124 -11.50 48.00 -6.93
N GLY A 125 -11.26 46.75 -6.55
CA GLY A 125 -12.12 45.62 -6.90
C GLY A 125 -13.34 45.44 -5.99
N SER A 126 -13.97 44.27 -6.09
CA SER A 126 -15.25 43.97 -5.43
C SER A 126 -15.16 44.03 -3.91
N GLN A 127 -14.02 43.66 -3.32
CA GLN A 127 -13.81 43.71 -1.87
C GLN A 127 -13.87 45.14 -1.31
N PHE A 128 -13.26 46.10 -2.01
CA PHE A 128 -13.26 47.50 -1.61
C PHE A 128 -14.67 48.08 -1.65
N TRP A 129 -15.32 47.99 -2.81
CA TRP A 129 -16.64 48.59 -3.02
C TRP A 129 -17.74 47.91 -2.22
N LEU A 130 -17.64 46.60 -1.98
CA LEU A 130 -18.57 45.89 -1.11
C LEU A 130 -18.40 46.30 0.36
N ALA A 131 -17.18 46.56 0.83
CA ALA A 131 -16.98 47.08 2.18
C ALA A 131 -17.55 48.51 2.34
N ILE A 132 -17.42 49.36 1.32
CA ILE A 132 -18.09 50.66 1.27
C ILE A 132 -19.61 50.49 1.32
N ALA A 133 -20.17 49.59 0.50
CA ALA A 133 -21.60 49.31 0.48
C ALA A 133 -22.09 48.83 1.86
N ARG A 134 -21.38 47.89 2.48
CA ARG A 134 -21.67 47.35 3.81
C ARG A 134 -21.59 48.40 4.90
N ALA A 135 -20.60 49.30 4.84
CA ALA A 135 -20.51 50.42 5.76
C ALA A 135 -21.78 51.29 5.64
N ILE A 136 -22.09 51.79 4.44
CA ILE A 136 -23.24 52.67 4.19
C ILE A 136 -24.57 52.01 4.62
N THR A 137 -24.73 50.71 4.39
CA THR A 137 -25.97 50.00 4.69
C THR A 137 -26.08 49.55 6.15
N LEU A 138 -25.00 49.67 6.94
CA LEU A 138 -24.93 49.18 8.32
C LEU A 138 -25.93 49.86 9.26
N GLU A 139 -26.18 51.16 9.09
CA GLU A 139 -27.13 51.93 9.90
C GLU A 139 -28.58 51.78 9.42
N ALA A 140 -28.79 51.38 8.17
CA ALA A 140 -30.11 51.26 7.55
C ALA A 140 -30.87 49.97 7.91
N GLY A 141 -30.27 49.09 8.72
CA GLY A 141 -30.85 47.79 9.04
C GLY A 141 -31.00 46.87 7.83
N ALA A 142 -30.29 47.16 6.74
CA ALA A 142 -30.27 46.30 5.57
C ALA A 142 -29.58 45.00 5.97
N ASP A 143 -30.32 43.90 5.87
CA ASP A 143 -29.84 42.54 6.04
C ASP A 143 -28.43 42.37 5.43
N ASP A 144 -27.44 42.12 6.29
CA ASP A 144 -25.98 42.11 6.03
C ASP A 144 -25.66 41.56 4.62
N LEU A 145 -25.00 42.34 3.77
CA LEU A 145 -24.78 41.98 2.35
C LEU A 145 -23.83 40.78 2.21
N PRO A 146 -24.10 39.82 1.29
CA PRO A 146 -23.24 38.66 1.04
C PRO A 146 -21.82 39.06 0.65
N MET A 147 -20.81 38.41 1.24
CA MET A 147 -19.41 38.69 0.93
C MET A 147 -19.00 38.15 -0.45
N ILE A 148 -18.03 38.81 -1.08
CA ILE A 148 -17.37 38.33 -2.30
C ILE A 148 -15.93 37.97 -1.95
N SER A 149 -15.60 36.69 -2.09
CA SER A 149 -14.25 36.18 -1.90
C SER A 149 -14.05 34.92 -2.74
N ALA A 150 -12.79 34.60 -3.04
CA ALA A 150 -12.47 33.41 -3.84
C ALA A 150 -12.92 32.09 -3.18
N SER A 151 -12.92 32.01 -1.84
CA SER A 151 -13.36 30.81 -1.11
C SER A 151 -14.88 30.65 -1.15
N ILE A 152 -15.63 31.74 -0.94
CA ILE A 152 -17.10 31.74 -1.05
C ILE A 152 -17.53 31.39 -2.48
N ASP A 153 -16.90 32.00 -3.48
CA ASP A 153 -17.19 31.76 -4.89
C ASP A 153 -16.88 30.30 -5.28
N ALA A 154 -15.79 29.73 -4.76
CA ALA A 154 -15.48 28.32 -4.94
C ALA A 154 -16.55 27.42 -4.33
N GLY A 155 -17.08 27.76 -3.15
CA GLY A 155 -18.16 27.01 -2.50
C GLY A 155 -19.48 27.10 -3.27
N LEU A 156 -19.88 28.31 -3.66
CA LEU A 156 -21.06 28.54 -4.49
C LEU A 156 -20.94 27.80 -5.84
N GLY A 157 -19.77 27.85 -6.48
CA GLY A 157 -19.48 27.12 -7.71
C GLY A 157 -19.57 25.60 -7.53
N ARG A 158 -19.06 25.07 -6.40
CA ARG A 158 -19.15 23.64 -6.06
C ARG A 158 -20.59 23.16 -5.89
N LEU A 159 -21.47 24.04 -5.42
CA LEU A 159 -22.90 23.80 -5.26
C LEU A 159 -23.70 24.06 -6.54
N GLY A 160 -23.04 24.52 -7.61
CA GLY A 160 -23.69 24.89 -8.86
C GLY A 160 -24.55 26.16 -8.76
N LEU A 161 -24.27 27.03 -7.78
CA LEU A 161 -25.00 28.27 -7.52
C LEU A 161 -24.43 29.48 -8.28
N VAL A 162 -23.22 29.37 -8.85
CA VAL A 162 -22.53 30.47 -9.57
C VAL A 162 -21.91 29.97 -10.90
N PHE A 163 -21.99 30.82 -11.94
CA PHE A 163 -21.41 30.60 -13.28
C PHE A 163 -19.95 31.09 -13.35
N SER A 164 -19.20 30.63 -14.35
CA SER A 164 -17.76 30.87 -14.51
C SER A 164 -17.38 32.35 -14.47
N ARG A 165 -16.17 32.68 -13.96
CA ARG A 165 -15.61 34.05 -13.98
C ARG A 165 -15.56 34.69 -15.38
N GLU A 166 -15.68 33.90 -16.44
CA GLU A 166 -15.79 34.40 -17.82
C GLU A 166 -17.13 35.13 -18.10
N SER A 167 -18.12 35.04 -17.19
CA SER A 167 -19.38 35.79 -17.25
C SER A 167 -19.37 37.11 -16.46
N LEU A 168 -18.21 37.62 -16.03
CA LEU A 168 -18.06 38.88 -15.27
C LEU A 168 -18.35 40.16 -16.08
N ALA A 169 -18.96 40.05 -17.27
CA ALA A 169 -19.36 41.22 -18.06
C ALA A 169 -20.44 42.08 -17.37
N ASP A 170 -21.16 41.51 -16.39
CA ASP A 170 -22.15 42.25 -15.58
C ASP A 170 -22.12 41.84 -14.09
N TRP A 171 -21.40 42.62 -13.28
CA TRP A 171 -21.35 42.47 -11.83
C TRP A 171 -22.69 42.71 -11.14
N GLY A 172 -23.57 43.52 -11.74
CA GLY A 172 -24.89 43.82 -11.20
C GLY A 172 -25.76 42.57 -11.16
N ASP A 173 -25.92 41.89 -12.29
CA ASP A 173 -26.68 40.63 -12.37
C ASP A 173 -26.05 39.55 -11.46
N HIS A 174 -24.72 39.43 -11.47
CA HIS A 174 -24.02 38.45 -10.62
C HIS A 174 -24.30 38.66 -9.12
N PHE A 175 -24.23 39.91 -8.65
CA PHE A 175 -24.49 40.21 -7.24
C PHE A 175 -25.99 40.11 -6.89
N ALA A 176 -26.89 40.49 -7.80
CA ALA A 176 -28.33 40.35 -7.62
C ALA A 176 -28.75 38.87 -7.47
N ARG A 177 -28.18 37.97 -8.27
CA ARG A 177 -28.41 36.52 -8.14
C ARG A 177 -27.89 35.96 -6.82
N ARG A 178 -26.71 36.43 -6.37
CA ARG A 178 -26.18 36.06 -5.05
C ARG A 178 -27.13 36.50 -3.93
N MET A 179 -27.59 37.75 -3.96
CA MET A 179 -28.58 38.26 -3.01
C MET A 179 -29.86 37.40 -3.00
N ALA A 180 -30.36 37.01 -4.18
CA ALA A 180 -31.52 36.14 -4.30
C ALA A 180 -31.30 34.77 -3.63
N TRP A 181 -30.16 34.12 -3.88
CA TRP A 181 -29.82 32.84 -3.22
C TRP A 181 -29.71 32.95 -1.70
N TYR A 182 -29.10 34.02 -1.20
CA TYR A 182 -29.02 34.24 0.25
C TYR A 182 -30.41 34.51 0.84
N ALA A 183 -31.27 35.25 0.15
CA ALA A 183 -32.65 35.49 0.57
C ALA A 183 -33.46 34.19 0.59
N ASP A 184 -33.41 33.38 -0.47
CA ASP A 184 -34.10 32.09 -0.55
C ASP A 184 -33.64 31.13 0.56
N LEU A 185 -32.33 31.08 0.84
CA LEU A 185 -31.77 30.26 1.91
C LEU A 185 -32.18 30.74 3.30
N ARG A 186 -32.21 32.05 3.54
CA ARG A 186 -32.70 32.62 4.81
C ARG A 186 -34.20 32.46 4.97
N GLN A 187 -34.97 32.43 3.89
CA GLN A 187 -36.39 32.09 3.94
C GLN A 187 -36.58 30.62 4.35
N ALA A 188 -35.76 29.72 3.83
CA ALA A 188 -35.78 28.30 4.18
C ALA A 188 -35.19 28.01 5.57
N ARG A 189 -34.24 28.83 6.04
CA ARG A 189 -33.52 28.71 7.32
C ARG A 189 -33.38 30.08 8.00
N PRO A 190 -34.46 30.59 8.64
CA PRO A 190 -34.47 31.92 9.25
C PRO A 190 -33.45 32.11 10.38
N GLU A 191 -32.95 31.01 10.95
CA GLU A 191 -31.97 31.01 12.03
C GLU A 191 -30.52 31.32 11.57
N TRP A 192 -30.26 31.34 10.25
CA TRP A 192 -28.95 31.62 9.68
C TRP A 192 -28.81 33.10 9.31
N SER A 193 -27.76 33.74 9.80
CA SER A 193 -27.30 35.06 9.35
C SER A 193 -26.53 34.97 8.04
N VAL A 194 -26.40 36.08 7.31
CA VAL A 194 -25.57 36.13 6.10
C VAL A 194 -24.10 35.82 6.39
N ALA A 195 -23.58 36.26 7.54
CA ALA A 195 -22.24 35.91 7.98
C ALA A 195 -22.03 34.39 8.16
N GLN A 196 -23.03 33.67 8.65
CA GLN A 196 -22.97 32.20 8.77
C GLN A 196 -23.06 31.50 7.42
N LEU A 197 -23.85 32.06 6.48
CA LEU A 197 -23.87 31.56 5.11
C LEU A 197 -22.54 31.80 4.39
N ASP A 198 -21.93 32.98 4.56
CA ASP A 198 -20.60 33.29 4.03
C ASP A 198 -19.54 32.30 4.54
N ASP A 199 -19.49 32.05 5.85
CA ASP A 199 -18.58 31.05 6.45
C ASP A 199 -18.84 29.64 5.90
N PHE A 200 -20.10 29.24 5.82
CA PHE A 200 -20.47 27.94 5.26
C PHE A 200 -20.01 27.80 3.81
N PHE A 201 -20.28 28.78 2.94
CA PHE A 201 -19.83 28.72 1.55
C PHE A 201 -18.30 28.74 1.44
N ALA A 202 -17.60 29.53 2.27
CA ALA A 202 -16.15 29.51 2.31
C ALA A 202 -15.60 28.12 2.66
N ARG A 203 -16.19 27.44 3.66
CA ARG A 203 -15.81 26.07 4.07
C ARG A 203 -16.19 25.03 3.02
N VAL A 204 -17.33 25.18 2.34
CA VAL A 204 -17.71 24.35 1.18
C VAL A 204 -16.67 24.49 0.06
N GLY A 205 -16.18 25.71 -0.18
CA GLY A 205 -15.09 25.96 -1.13
C GLY A 205 -13.80 25.24 -0.76
N GLN A 206 -13.54 25.06 0.53
CA GLN A 206 -12.37 24.36 1.07
C GLN A 206 -12.56 22.85 1.27
N MET A 207 -13.74 22.28 1.01
CA MET A 207 -14.00 20.85 1.20
C MET A 207 -12.96 19.99 0.46
N THR A 208 -12.26 19.13 1.18
CA THR A 208 -11.54 18.00 0.60
C THR A 208 -12.54 16.89 0.37
N HIS A 209 -12.88 16.64 -0.90
CA HIS A 209 -13.89 15.66 -1.32
C HIS A 209 -15.30 15.91 -0.72
N ARG A 210 -15.73 15.14 0.30
CA ARG A 210 -17.09 15.14 0.90
C ARG A 210 -17.18 15.71 2.32
N GLU A 211 -16.05 16.02 2.97
CA GLU A 211 -16.06 16.52 4.35
C GLU A 211 -16.01 18.06 4.36
N ILE A 212 -16.92 18.68 5.11
CA ILE A 212 -16.87 20.11 5.43
C ILE A 212 -15.76 20.31 6.48
N PRO A 213 -14.76 21.17 6.23
CA PRO A 213 -13.75 21.48 7.23
C PRO A 213 -14.39 21.96 8.53
N ALA A 214 -13.80 21.54 9.66
CA ALA A 214 -14.16 22.14 10.94
C ALA A 214 -13.84 23.65 10.89
N PRO A 215 -14.64 24.48 11.58
CA PRO A 215 -14.30 25.89 11.73
C PRO A 215 -12.90 26.04 12.34
N PRO A 216 -12.10 27.02 11.89
CA PRO A 216 -10.78 27.27 12.46
C PRO A 216 -10.91 27.57 13.96
N ALA A 217 -10.01 27.01 14.78
CA ALA A 217 -10.11 27.07 16.24
C ALA A 217 -9.81 28.46 16.84
N THR A 218 -9.34 29.41 16.04
CA THR A 218 -9.11 30.82 16.39
C THR A 218 -9.11 31.63 15.10
N SER A 219 -9.38 32.94 15.21
CA SER A 219 -9.56 33.89 14.11
C SER A 219 -8.29 34.06 13.25
N ASP A 220 -8.06 33.18 12.29
CA ASP A 220 -6.99 33.40 11.31
C ASP A 220 -7.48 34.42 10.27
N SER A 221 -6.94 35.64 10.35
CA SER A 221 -7.12 36.70 9.36
C SER A 221 -6.41 36.32 8.05
N PRO A 222 -6.89 36.74 6.86
CA PRO A 222 -6.13 36.61 5.60
C PRO A 222 -4.69 37.17 5.69
N ALA A 223 -4.43 38.12 6.60
CA ALA A 223 -3.10 38.65 6.89
C ALA A 223 -2.17 37.64 7.60
N GLU A 224 -2.71 36.81 8.49
CA GLU A 224 -1.95 35.74 9.17
C GLU A 224 -1.56 34.63 8.19
N ASP A 225 -2.40 34.40 7.18
CA ASP A 225 -2.18 33.43 6.09
C ASP A 225 -0.97 33.78 5.19
N VAL A 226 -0.80 35.06 4.83
CA VAL A 226 0.35 35.52 4.04
C VAL A 226 1.62 35.53 4.90
N ALA A 227 1.54 35.93 6.16
CA ALA A 227 2.67 35.87 7.09
C ALA A 227 3.18 34.44 7.30
N ASP A 228 2.27 33.45 7.38
CA ASP A 228 2.63 32.03 7.45
C ASP A 228 3.23 31.50 6.15
N LEU A 229 2.72 31.92 5.00
CA LEU A 229 3.35 31.62 3.72
C LEU A 229 4.78 32.17 3.64
N VAL A 230 5.00 33.39 4.13
CA VAL A 230 6.34 34.00 4.22
C VAL A 230 7.26 33.20 5.15
N ARG A 231 6.77 32.79 6.34
CA ARG A 231 7.52 31.91 7.25
C ARG A 231 7.89 30.58 6.57
N ASN A 232 6.94 29.96 5.88
CA ASN A 232 7.16 28.71 5.17
C ASN A 232 8.17 28.85 4.02
N LEU A 233 8.08 29.93 3.23
CA LEU A 233 9.04 30.25 2.17
C LEU A 233 10.46 30.35 2.73
N ARG A 234 10.62 31.06 3.86
CA ARG A 234 11.92 31.25 4.54
C ARG A 234 12.45 29.99 5.24
N ASN A 235 11.57 29.12 5.73
CA ASN A 235 11.95 27.84 6.34
C ASN A 235 12.49 26.84 5.31
N GLN A 236 11.97 26.87 4.08
CA GLN A 236 12.43 25.96 3.03
C GLN A 236 13.82 26.32 2.50
N ARG A 237 14.17 27.61 2.50
CA ARG A 237 15.43 28.07 1.90
C ARG A 237 15.94 29.36 2.55
N PRO A 238 17.19 29.37 3.07
CA PRO A 238 17.78 30.58 3.63
C PRO A 238 17.88 31.71 2.61
N LEU A 239 17.42 32.92 2.98
CA LEU A 239 17.36 34.12 2.11
C LEU A 239 18.68 34.41 1.38
N ARG A 240 19.81 34.36 2.10
CA ARG A 240 21.14 34.62 1.52
C ARG A 240 21.46 33.69 0.34
N ARG A 241 21.09 32.41 0.45
CA ARG A 241 21.31 31.41 -0.60
C ARG A 241 20.34 31.60 -1.76
N PHE A 242 19.08 31.92 -1.46
CA PHE A 242 18.08 32.25 -2.48
C PHE A 242 18.53 33.44 -3.34
N LEU A 243 18.95 34.55 -2.72
CA LEU A 243 19.42 35.73 -3.43
C LEU A 243 20.66 35.44 -4.27
N ALA A 244 21.66 34.74 -3.72
CA ALA A 244 22.88 34.41 -4.47
C ALA A 244 22.60 33.62 -5.77
N GLU A 245 21.73 32.60 -5.70
CA GLU A 245 21.39 31.79 -6.87
C GLU A 245 20.49 32.54 -7.86
N ARG A 246 19.56 33.36 -7.36
CA ARG A 246 18.65 34.16 -8.20
C ARG A 246 19.41 35.27 -8.93
N THR A 247 20.28 36.00 -8.25
CA THR A 247 21.14 37.04 -8.84
C THR A 247 22.05 36.46 -9.93
N ALA A 248 22.74 35.34 -9.65
CA ALA A 248 23.60 34.69 -10.64
C ALA A 248 22.83 34.15 -11.86
N THR A 249 21.54 33.83 -11.70
CA THR A 249 20.67 33.42 -12.81
C THR A 249 20.25 34.62 -13.65
N LEU A 250 19.88 35.73 -13.00
CA LEU A 250 19.48 36.96 -13.66
C LEU A 250 20.64 37.59 -14.43
N GLU A 251 21.84 37.69 -13.83
CA GLU A 251 23.03 38.23 -14.52
C GLU A 251 23.30 37.51 -15.85
N ARG A 252 23.27 36.17 -15.84
CA ARG A 252 23.42 35.35 -17.06
C ARG A 252 22.29 35.58 -18.07
N ALA A 253 21.06 35.75 -17.60
CA ALA A 253 19.91 35.99 -18.48
C ALA A 253 19.98 37.38 -19.13
N ILE A 254 20.46 38.39 -18.40
CA ILE A 254 20.64 39.76 -18.88
C ILE A 254 21.72 39.82 -19.97
N ASP A 255 22.88 39.19 -19.71
CA ASP A 255 23.96 39.12 -20.69
C ASP A 255 23.48 38.41 -21.97
N ARG A 256 22.72 37.33 -21.80
CA ARG A 256 22.17 36.55 -22.91
C ARG A 256 21.10 37.32 -23.69
N LEU A 257 20.24 38.10 -23.02
CA LEU A 257 19.25 38.96 -23.67
C LEU A 257 19.95 40.01 -24.56
N ARG A 258 20.98 40.69 -24.02
CA ARG A 258 21.76 41.69 -24.78
C ARG A 258 22.45 41.08 -25.99
N GLN A 259 23.07 39.91 -25.83
CA GLN A 259 23.69 39.18 -26.93
C GLN A 259 22.66 38.75 -27.98
N ALA A 260 21.50 38.25 -27.55
CA ALA A 260 20.43 37.83 -28.43
C ALA A 260 19.91 38.98 -29.30
N ILE A 261 19.67 40.16 -28.72
CA ILE A 261 19.26 41.36 -29.47
C ILE A 261 20.36 41.78 -30.45
N ALA A 262 21.62 41.85 -30.01
CA ALA A 262 22.74 42.28 -30.86
C ALA A 262 23.01 41.34 -32.04
N GLN A 263 22.73 40.04 -31.89
CA GLN A 263 23.00 39.02 -32.90
C GLN A 263 21.73 38.58 -33.65
N ALA A 264 20.56 39.13 -33.30
CA ALA A 264 19.25 38.65 -33.74
C ALA A 264 19.07 37.13 -33.54
N ASP A 265 19.57 36.59 -32.42
CA ASP A 265 19.51 35.16 -32.07
C ASP A 265 18.23 34.85 -31.27
N ALA A 266 17.24 34.30 -31.97
CA ALA A 266 15.95 33.89 -31.40
C ALA A 266 16.06 32.80 -30.33
N ASP A 267 17.01 31.86 -30.46
CA ASP A 267 17.20 30.79 -29.48
C ASP A 267 17.84 31.32 -28.21
N ALA A 268 18.85 32.19 -28.33
CA ALA A 268 19.43 32.86 -27.18
C ALA A 268 18.39 33.72 -26.45
N LEU A 269 17.50 34.40 -27.18
CA LEU A 269 16.38 35.16 -26.61
C LEU A 269 15.43 34.26 -25.82
N ARG A 270 14.97 33.14 -26.39
CA ARG A 270 14.09 32.17 -25.70
C ARG A 270 14.72 31.66 -24.40
N HIS A 271 16.01 31.37 -24.41
CA HIS A 271 16.72 30.93 -23.21
C HIS A 271 16.86 32.03 -22.15
N ALA A 272 17.07 33.28 -22.55
CA ALA A 272 17.09 34.41 -21.63
C ALA A 272 15.71 34.61 -20.98
N LEU A 273 14.63 34.61 -21.76
CA LEU A 273 13.26 34.79 -21.27
C LEU A 273 12.77 33.60 -20.42
N ALA A 274 13.29 32.40 -20.65
CA ALA A 274 12.94 31.21 -19.87
C ALA A 274 13.34 31.31 -18.39
N SER A 275 14.27 32.19 -18.00
CA SER A 275 14.58 32.43 -16.58
C SER A 275 13.47 33.17 -15.85
N VAL A 276 12.58 33.85 -16.58
CA VAL A 276 11.45 34.63 -16.07
C VAL A 276 10.14 33.87 -16.23
N HIS A 277 9.85 33.39 -17.46
CA HIS A 277 8.62 32.67 -17.78
C HIS A 277 8.90 31.44 -18.69
N PRO A 278 9.23 30.26 -18.15
CA PRO A 278 9.67 29.10 -18.92
C PRO A 278 8.69 28.64 -20.01
N VAL A 279 7.40 28.51 -19.66
CA VAL A 279 6.38 27.95 -20.56
C VAL A 279 6.07 28.90 -21.72
N ALA A 280 5.96 30.20 -21.45
CA ALA A 280 5.65 31.18 -22.47
C ALA A 280 6.87 31.43 -23.39
N ALA A 281 8.09 31.44 -22.83
CA ALA A 281 9.31 31.55 -23.61
C ALA A 281 9.50 30.41 -24.63
N GLN A 282 9.11 29.18 -24.27
CA GLN A 282 9.15 28.04 -25.21
C GLN A 282 8.14 28.14 -26.36
N ARG A 283 7.03 28.84 -26.13
CA ARG A 283 5.93 29.00 -27.11
C ARG A 283 6.04 30.30 -27.91
N LEU A 284 7.08 31.10 -27.66
CA LEU A 284 7.28 32.38 -28.31
C LEU A 284 7.63 32.19 -29.78
N ASP A 285 6.72 32.62 -30.65
CA ASP A 285 6.93 32.71 -32.10
C ASP A 285 7.24 34.16 -32.46
N LEU A 286 8.43 34.40 -33.02
CA LEU A 286 8.93 35.75 -33.32
C LEU A 286 8.64 36.19 -34.76
N GLY A 287 8.23 35.26 -35.64
CA GLY A 287 8.02 35.52 -37.08
C GLY A 287 9.26 36.05 -37.83
N ASP A 288 9.04 36.54 -39.05
CA ASP A 288 10.10 37.01 -39.94
C ASP A 288 10.43 38.50 -39.73
N ALA A 289 11.49 38.75 -38.95
CA ALA A 289 12.27 39.99 -38.76
C ALA A 289 11.58 41.24 -38.15
N GLY A 290 12.32 41.95 -37.28
CA GLY A 290 11.93 43.22 -36.63
C GLY A 290 11.76 43.16 -35.10
N TRP A 291 11.89 41.98 -34.49
CA TRP A 291 11.82 41.85 -33.04
C TRP A 291 13.02 42.44 -32.28
N PRO A 292 14.28 42.48 -32.79
CA PRO A 292 15.39 43.06 -32.04
C PRO A 292 15.20 44.55 -31.77
N GLU A 293 14.79 45.32 -32.79
CA GLU A 293 14.52 46.76 -32.67
C GLU A 293 13.34 47.02 -31.72
N MET A 294 12.31 46.19 -31.80
CA MET A 294 11.14 46.26 -30.94
C MET A 294 11.48 45.95 -29.47
N LEU A 295 12.30 44.94 -29.19
CA LEU A 295 12.76 44.67 -27.82
C LEU A 295 13.70 45.76 -27.30
N GLN A 296 14.54 46.32 -28.17
CA GLN A 296 15.38 47.47 -27.83
C GLN A 296 14.55 48.70 -27.48
N SER A 297 13.44 48.95 -28.19
CA SER A 297 12.47 50.01 -27.85
C SER A 297 11.88 49.84 -26.45
N ILE A 298 11.57 48.61 -26.03
CA ILE A 298 11.07 48.31 -24.68
C ILE A 298 12.16 48.58 -23.64
N LEU A 299 13.41 48.21 -23.92
CA LEU A 299 14.54 48.45 -23.01
C LEU A 299 14.86 49.94 -22.85
N ASP A 300 14.67 50.74 -23.90
CA ASP A 300 14.97 52.17 -23.92
C ASP A 300 13.76 53.04 -23.53
N ALA A 301 12.58 52.45 -23.33
CA ALA A 301 11.35 53.16 -22.97
C ALA A 301 11.50 53.93 -21.64
N PRO A 302 11.19 55.25 -21.64
CA PRO A 302 11.35 56.10 -20.45
C PRO A 302 10.22 55.95 -19.43
N THR A 303 9.02 55.55 -19.87
CA THR A 303 7.90 55.21 -18.98
C THR A 303 7.35 53.81 -19.27
N LEU A 304 6.58 53.26 -18.33
CA LEU A 304 5.86 52.00 -18.53
C LEU A 304 4.84 52.11 -19.66
N ALA A 305 4.14 53.23 -19.79
CA ALA A 305 3.22 53.45 -20.90
C ALA A 305 3.91 53.34 -22.27
N ASP A 306 5.15 53.87 -22.38
CA ASP A 306 5.92 53.83 -23.63
C ASP A 306 6.45 52.42 -23.98
N ALA A 307 6.53 51.52 -23.00
CA ALA A 307 7.01 50.15 -23.19
C ALA A 307 5.90 49.16 -23.62
N TRP A 308 4.62 49.55 -23.52
CA TRP A 308 3.47 48.70 -23.84
C TRP A 308 2.79 49.18 -25.13
N ASP A 309 3.32 48.71 -26.26
CA ASP A 309 2.66 48.83 -27.56
C ASP A 309 1.66 47.67 -27.75
N GLU A 310 0.38 47.99 -28.00
CA GLU A 310 -0.69 47.01 -28.20
C GLU A 310 -0.40 46.06 -29.36
N ALA A 311 0.31 46.51 -30.40
CA ALA A 311 0.71 45.65 -31.51
C ALA A 311 1.69 44.55 -31.09
N ILE A 312 2.53 44.81 -30.07
CA ILE A 312 3.45 43.82 -29.49
C ILE A 312 2.69 42.84 -28.63
N VAL A 313 1.78 43.34 -27.79
CA VAL A 313 0.94 42.55 -26.89
C VAL A 313 0.08 41.56 -27.66
N ASP A 314 -0.58 42.02 -28.74
CA ASP A 314 -1.44 41.20 -29.58
C ASP A 314 -0.66 40.15 -30.39
N ARG A 315 0.55 40.49 -30.84
CA ARG A 315 1.35 39.62 -31.70
C ARG A 315 2.21 38.61 -30.94
N LEU A 316 2.83 39.00 -29.83
CA LEU A 316 3.87 38.21 -29.15
C LEU A 316 3.53 37.87 -27.70
N GLY A 317 2.40 38.39 -27.21
CA GLY A 317 1.84 38.09 -25.90
C GLY A 317 2.15 39.17 -24.86
N TRP A 318 1.16 39.40 -24.01
CA TRP A 318 1.14 40.41 -22.93
C TRP A 318 2.28 40.31 -21.90
N TRP A 319 2.89 39.13 -21.76
CA TRP A 319 3.94 38.86 -20.75
C TRP A 319 5.34 39.32 -21.20
N LEU A 320 5.56 39.49 -22.52
CA LEU A 320 6.88 39.72 -23.09
C LEU A 320 7.50 41.07 -22.67
N PRO A 321 6.80 42.22 -22.74
CA PRO A 321 7.34 43.50 -22.26
C PRO A 321 7.76 43.46 -20.79
N ALA A 322 6.93 42.84 -19.94
CA ALA A 322 7.23 42.67 -18.52
C ALA A 322 8.46 41.79 -18.26
N ALA A 323 8.65 40.72 -19.04
CA ALA A 323 9.84 39.87 -18.91
C ALA A 323 11.12 40.60 -19.33
N VAL A 324 11.07 41.42 -20.37
CA VAL A 324 12.20 42.23 -20.85
C VAL A 324 12.56 43.32 -19.84
N LEU A 325 11.57 44.00 -19.28
CA LEU A 325 11.79 45.01 -18.24
C LEU A 325 12.28 44.41 -16.92
N HIS A 326 11.79 43.22 -16.55
CA HIS A 326 12.33 42.47 -15.42
C HIS A 326 13.81 42.14 -15.61
N LEU A 327 14.24 41.81 -16.83
CA LEU A 327 15.65 41.62 -17.13
C LEU A 327 16.42 42.96 -17.20
N ARG A 328 15.77 44.08 -17.51
CA ARG A 328 16.40 45.42 -17.44
C ARG A 328 16.74 45.82 -16.00
N ASP A 329 15.76 45.73 -15.12
CA ASP A 329 15.90 46.02 -13.69
C ASP A 329 14.96 45.11 -12.87
N PRO A 330 15.47 43.98 -12.36
CA PRO A 330 14.67 43.00 -11.60
C PRO A 330 14.13 43.53 -10.28
N LEU A 331 14.68 44.62 -9.74
CA LEU A 331 14.26 45.19 -8.46
C LEU A 331 13.13 46.19 -8.66
N GLN A 332 13.15 46.92 -9.78
CA GLN A 332 12.10 47.86 -10.14
C GLN A 332 10.91 47.16 -10.81
N TYR A 333 11.18 46.21 -11.70
CA TYR A 333 10.17 45.57 -12.56
C TYR A 333 9.98 44.11 -12.15
N PRO A 334 8.87 43.73 -11.49
CA PRO A 334 8.66 42.35 -11.08
C PRO A 334 8.36 41.44 -12.28
N ALA A 335 8.68 40.16 -12.12
CA ALA A 335 8.28 39.13 -13.07
C ALA A 335 6.75 39.00 -13.08
N TRP A 336 6.15 39.05 -14.27
CA TRP A 336 4.70 38.96 -14.43
C TRP A 336 4.32 37.76 -15.29
N ASP A 337 4.00 36.67 -14.60
CA ASP A 337 3.46 35.46 -15.20
C ASP A 337 2.00 35.22 -14.76
N GLU A 338 1.35 34.24 -15.38
CA GLU A 338 -0.05 33.90 -15.10
C GLU A 338 -0.28 33.50 -13.63
N ALA A 339 0.72 32.92 -12.97
CA ALA A 339 0.61 32.55 -11.57
C ALA A 339 0.69 33.76 -10.64
N SER A 340 1.59 34.71 -10.91
CA SER A 340 1.76 35.93 -10.15
C SER A 340 0.58 36.88 -10.36
N ARG A 341 0.09 37.01 -11.61
CA ARG A 341 -1.14 37.74 -11.96
C ARG A 341 -2.33 37.24 -11.15
N ARG A 342 -2.52 35.92 -11.10
CA ARG A 342 -3.59 35.29 -10.28
C ARG A 342 -3.36 35.46 -8.79
N GLY A 343 -2.12 35.35 -8.33
CA GLY A 343 -1.75 35.58 -6.93
C GLY A 343 -2.15 36.98 -6.46
N VAL A 344 -1.83 38.00 -7.25
CA VAL A 344 -2.24 39.38 -6.95
C VAL A 344 -3.75 39.52 -7.01
N ALA A 345 -4.42 38.98 -8.03
CA ALA A 345 -5.88 39.03 -8.14
C ALA A 345 -6.64 38.31 -7.02
N LEU A 346 -5.98 37.39 -6.28
CA LEU A 346 -6.53 36.74 -5.09
C LEU A 346 -6.35 37.57 -3.82
N LEU A 347 -5.30 38.39 -3.75
CA LEU A 347 -5.04 39.31 -2.64
C LEU A 347 -5.81 40.63 -2.79
N ALA A 348 -5.93 41.13 -4.02
CA ALA A 348 -6.74 42.28 -4.37
C ALA A 348 -7.23 42.17 -5.83
N ASP A 349 -8.53 41.99 -5.98
CA ASP A 349 -9.19 41.68 -7.25
C ASP A 349 -9.31 42.88 -8.21
N GLY A 350 -8.98 44.09 -7.76
CA GLY A 350 -9.01 45.31 -8.56
C GLY A 350 -8.05 45.30 -9.77
N VAL A 351 -7.07 44.40 -9.81
CA VAL A 351 -6.18 44.22 -10.98
C VAL A 351 -6.93 43.68 -12.20
N LEU A 352 -8.05 42.97 -11.99
CA LEU A 352 -8.87 42.44 -13.08
C LEU A 352 -9.66 43.52 -13.82
N LEU A 353 -9.76 44.73 -13.25
CA LEU A 353 -10.46 45.87 -13.83
C LEU A 353 -9.56 46.75 -14.69
N ALA A 354 -8.29 46.38 -14.90
CA ALA A 354 -7.38 47.12 -15.76
C ALA A 354 -7.87 47.08 -17.21
N GLU A 355 -8.00 48.25 -17.84
CA GLU A 355 -8.44 48.38 -19.23
C GLU A 355 -7.36 47.92 -20.21
N THR A 356 -6.10 48.19 -19.86
CA THR A 356 -4.93 47.85 -20.67
C THR A 356 -4.00 46.91 -19.91
N VAL A 357 -3.22 46.12 -20.67
CA VAL A 357 -2.17 45.26 -20.13
C VAL A 357 -1.10 46.07 -19.36
N GLY A 358 -0.80 47.29 -19.82
CA GLY A 358 0.13 48.20 -19.14
C GLY A 358 -0.36 48.60 -17.75
N GLU A 359 -1.62 49.04 -17.65
CA GLU A 359 -2.24 49.39 -16.37
C GLU A 359 -2.28 48.19 -15.40
N GLY A 360 -2.56 46.99 -15.92
CA GLY A 360 -2.52 45.76 -15.14
C GLY A 360 -1.12 45.45 -14.58
N TYR A 361 -0.06 45.72 -15.33
CA TYR A 361 1.31 45.55 -14.86
C TYR A 361 1.72 46.57 -13.80
N GLU A 362 1.33 47.85 -13.98
CA GLU A 362 1.56 48.90 -12.98
C GLU A 362 0.95 48.53 -11.62
N LEU A 363 -0.27 47.98 -11.64
CA LEU A 363 -0.93 47.51 -10.43
C LEU A 363 -0.18 46.34 -9.77
N VAL A 364 0.35 45.40 -10.57
CA VAL A 364 1.16 44.30 -10.05
C VAL A 364 2.47 44.83 -9.45
N GLN A 365 3.09 45.84 -10.07
CA GLN A 365 4.28 46.49 -9.54
C GLN A 365 4.01 47.18 -8.20
N GLU A 366 2.93 47.94 -8.09
CA GLU A 366 2.50 48.60 -6.85
C GLU A 366 2.22 47.55 -5.76
N ALA A 367 1.51 46.48 -6.10
CA ALA A 367 1.20 45.39 -5.17
C ALA A 367 2.46 44.67 -4.68
N VAL A 368 3.44 44.40 -5.57
CA VAL A 368 4.71 43.78 -5.19
C VAL A 368 5.51 44.67 -4.25
N GLN A 369 5.57 45.98 -4.50
CA GLN A 369 6.28 46.93 -3.65
C GLN A 369 5.62 47.04 -2.26
N ALA A 370 4.28 47.10 -2.22
CA ALA A 370 3.53 47.14 -0.99
C ALA A 370 3.73 45.85 -0.16
N LEU A 371 3.65 44.68 -0.80
CA LEU A 371 3.92 43.38 -0.16
C LEU A 371 5.35 43.28 0.38
N ALA A 372 6.33 43.77 -0.37
CA ALA A 372 7.73 43.79 0.04
C ALA A 372 7.93 44.66 1.29
N ALA A 373 7.31 45.83 1.32
CA ALA A 373 7.38 46.75 2.45
C ALA A 373 6.69 46.16 3.70
N GLU A 374 5.46 45.67 3.55
CA GLU A 374 4.62 45.17 4.64
C GLU A 374 5.24 43.95 5.35
N TYR A 375 5.73 42.97 4.57
CA TYR A 375 6.25 41.70 5.11
C TYR A 375 7.78 41.65 5.20
N HIS A 376 8.45 42.79 5.00
CA HIS A 376 9.91 42.91 4.98
C HIS A 376 10.58 41.87 4.06
N LEU A 377 10.05 41.70 2.85
CA LEU A 377 10.56 40.78 1.84
C LEU A 377 11.52 41.49 0.90
N HIS A 378 12.51 40.76 0.39
CA HIS A 378 13.26 41.24 -0.77
C HIS A 378 12.34 41.19 -2.01
N PRO A 379 12.36 42.18 -2.93
CA PRO A 379 11.47 42.22 -4.10
C PRO A 379 11.46 40.92 -4.94
N LEU A 380 12.62 40.25 -5.04
CA LEU A 380 12.77 38.96 -5.73
C LEU A 380 12.08 37.76 -5.05
N GLU A 381 11.67 37.87 -3.78
CA GLU A 381 10.90 36.82 -3.06
C GLU A 381 9.40 36.90 -3.37
N VAL A 382 8.89 38.10 -3.69
CA VAL A 382 7.45 38.35 -3.79
C VAL A 382 6.77 37.57 -4.92
N PRO A 383 7.34 37.39 -6.13
CA PRO A 383 6.73 36.54 -7.15
C PRO A 383 6.54 35.09 -6.72
N ASP A 384 7.47 34.53 -5.94
CA ASP A 384 7.34 33.16 -5.44
C ASP A 384 6.23 33.07 -4.37
N LEU A 385 6.08 34.09 -3.52
CA LEU A 385 4.95 34.21 -2.60
C LEU A 385 3.61 34.27 -3.36
N LEU A 386 3.50 35.11 -4.40
CA LEU A 386 2.28 35.23 -5.21
C LEU A 386 1.93 33.91 -5.90
N ARG A 387 2.92 33.15 -6.37
CA ARG A 387 2.73 31.80 -6.91
C ARG A 387 2.21 30.82 -5.85
N LEU A 388 2.71 30.89 -4.62
CA LEU A 388 2.20 30.07 -3.51
C LEU A 388 0.74 30.40 -3.17
N VAL A 389 0.39 31.70 -3.15
CA VAL A 389 -1.00 32.16 -3.00
C VAL A 389 -1.88 31.58 -4.10
N ALA A 390 -1.46 31.71 -5.36
CA ALA A 390 -2.21 31.18 -6.51
C ALA A 390 -2.38 29.65 -6.49
N ASN A 391 -1.42 28.92 -5.92
CA ASN A 391 -1.46 27.46 -5.84
C ASN A 391 -2.30 26.94 -4.67
N ARG A 392 -2.38 27.66 -3.54
CA ARG A 392 -3.28 27.30 -2.41
C ARG A 392 -4.76 27.34 -2.82
N SER A 393 -5.12 28.28 -3.68
CA SER A 393 -6.51 28.49 -4.12
C SER A 393 -6.90 27.67 -5.35
N ARG A 394 -6.10 26.69 -5.81
CA ARG A 394 -6.56 25.75 -6.85
C ARG A 394 -7.72 24.94 -6.27
N PRO A 395 -8.97 25.17 -6.69
CA PRO A 395 -10.00 24.22 -6.39
C PRO A 395 -9.73 23.03 -7.31
N THR A 396 -9.77 21.81 -6.79
CA THR A 396 -9.95 20.62 -7.62
C THR A 396 -11.38 20.66 -8.18
N ILE A 397 -11.64 21.57 -9.12
CA ILE A 397 -12.74 21.47 -10.06
C ILE A 397 -12.24 20.53 -11.15
N PRO A 398 -12.89 19.38 -11.40
CA PRO A 398 -12.58 18.57 -12.56
C PRO A 398 -12.79 19.46 -13.79
N ARG A 399 -11.71 19.70 -14.55
CA ARG A 399 -11.76 20.51 -15.77
C ARG A 399 -12.84 19.96 -16.70
N GLY A 400 -13.90 20.74 -16.88
CA GLY A 400 -14.82 20.55 -17.99
C GLY A 400 -14.11 20.93 -19.29
N GLU A 401 -14.03 19.94 -20.18
CA GLU A 401 -13.92 20.08 -21.64
C GLU A 401 -12.81 21.00 -22.19
N SER A 402 -11.64 20.39 -22.42
CA SER A 402 -10.79 20.50 -23.63
C SER A 402 -9.34 20.11 -23.32
N SER A 403 -9.13 18.83 -22.99
CA SER A 403 -7.83 18.18 -23.17
C SER A 403 -8.08 16.70 -23.24
N SER A 404 -7.86 16.13 -24.42
CA SER A 404 -7.80 14.69 -24.64
C SER A 404 -6.54 14.14 -23.95
N GLU A 405 -6.59 13.96 -22.63
CA GLU A 405 -5.54 13.25 -21.88
C GLU A 405 -6.21 12.23 -20.95
N MET A 406 -5.83 10.96 -21.16
CA MET A 406 -6.06 9.75 -20.35
C MET A 406 -7.07 9.86 -19.20
N ALA A 407 -8.19 9.12 -19.30
CA ALA A 407 -9.18 8.96 -18.24
C ALA A 407 -8.49 8.71 -16.87
N ALA A 408 -8.60 9.67 -15.96
CA ALA A 408 -8.08 9.55 -14.61
C ALA A 408 -8.69 8.33 -13.91
N ALA A 409 -7.85 7.57 -13.19
CA ALA A 409 -8.32 6.42 -12.41
C ALA A 409 -9.41 6.85 -11.40
N PRO A 410 -10.38 5.99 -11.06
CA PRO A 410 -11.38 6.31 -10.05
C PRO A 410 -10.72 6.69 -8.73
N THR A 411 -11.13 7.83 -8.16
CA THR A 411 -10.63 8.39 -6.90
C THR A 411 -11.68 8.21 -5.81
N PHE A 412 -11.28 7.65 -4.67
CA PHE A 412 -12.13 7.56 -3.48
C PHE A 412 -12.07 8.86 -2.69
N GLY A 413 -13.21 9.53 -2.56
CA GLY A 413 -13.32 10.81 -1.86
C GLY A 413 -13.46 10.72 -0.33
N GLY A 414 -13.29 9.55 0.29
CA GLY A 414 -13.53 9.39 1.72
C GLY A 414 -15.01 9.22 2.07
N PHE A 415 -15.26 8.56 3.20
CA PHE A 415 -16.52 8.69 3.94
C PHE A 415 -16.55 10.03 4.67
N CYS A 416 -17.74 10.58 4.91
CA CYS A 416 -17.90 11.79 5.70
C CYS A 416 -18.50 11.46 7.08
N ARG A 417 -18.49 12.41 8.02
CA ARG A 417 -19.18 12.24 9.31
C ARG A 417 -20.64 11.83 9.15
N ASP A 418 -21.28 12.31 8.08
CA ASP A 418 -22.68 11.97 7.82
C ASP A 418 -22.90 10.51 7.48
N THR A 419 -21.91 9.83 6.92
CA THR A 419 -22.02 8.40 6.58
C THR A 419 -22.47 7.61 7.81
N PHE A 420 -21.75 7.76 8.92
CA PHE A 420 -22.00 7.00 10.14
C PHE A 420 -23.24 7.49 10.89
N ARG A 421 -23.46 8.81 10.89
CA ARG A 421 -24.64 9.44 11.48
C ARG A 421 -25.94 9.00 10.78
N PHE A 422 -25.96 9.01 9.45
CA PHE A 422 -27.09 8.54 8.65
C PHE A 422 -27.41 7.07 8.96
N LEU A 423 -26.39 6.21 9.06
CA LEU A 423 -26.62 4.79 9.36
C LEU A 423 -27.14 4.58 10.79
N ALA A 424 -26.69 5.38 11.76
CA ALA A 424 -27.21 5.36 13.14
C ALA A 424 -28.68 5.83 13.21
N GLU A 425 -29.03 6.89 12.49
CA GLU A 425 -30.42 7.35 12.39
C GLU A 425 -31.31 6.33 11.67
N LEU A 426 -30.80 5.69 10.62
CA LEU A 426 -31.52 4.63 9.91
C LEU A 426 -31.79 3.42 10.82
N GLU A 427 -30.94 3.11 11.80
CA GLU A 427 -31.21 2.08 12.80
C GLU A 427 -32.40 2.43 13.70
N GLN A 428 -32.55 3.72 14.03
CA GLN A 428 -33.60 4.23 14.92
C GLN A 428 -34.92 4.48 14.20
N SER A 429 -34.86 4.94 12.94
CA SER A 429 -36.00 5.40 12.12
C SER A 429 -36.15 4.60 10.83
N ASN A 430 -36.08 3.27 10.92
CA ASN A 430 -36.10 2.37 9.77
C ASN A 430 -37.51 2.16 9.18
N HIS A 431 -38.04 3.15 8.48
CA HIS A 431 -39.31 3.06 7.76
C HIS A 431 -39.29 3.83 6.43
N ARG A 432 -40.24 3.51 5.53
CA ARG A 432 -40.24 3.98 4.14
C ARG A 432 -40.34 5.50 4.00
N GLU A 433 -41.20 6.13 4.80
CA GLU A 433 -41.40 7.59 4.77
C GLU A 433 -40.11 8.35 5.13
N TRP A 434 -39.40 7.91 6.16
CA TRP A 434 -38.11 8.49 6.55
C TRP A 434 -37.06 8.32 5.45
N MET A 435 -36.91 7.10 4.92
CA MET A 435 -35.95 6.85 3.84
C MET A 435 -36.26 7.65 2.56
N GLN A 436 -37.53 7.90 2.25
CA GLN A 436 -37.93 8.71 1.11
C GLN A 436 -37.47 10.17 1.27
N LEU A 437 -37.57 10.72 2.48
CA LEU A 437 -37.08 12.07 2.81
C LEU A 437 -35.54 12.17 2.77
N HIS A 438 -34.83 11.08 3.09
CA HIS A 438 -33.36 11.06 3.17
C HIS A 438 -32.67 10.34 2.00
N ARG A 439 -33.37 10.11 0.87
CA ARG A 439 -32.83 9.36 -0.27
C ARG A 439 -31.57 9.99 -0.87
N GLU A 440 -31.58 11.31 -1.07
CA GLU A 440 -30.41 12.03 -1.59
C GLU A 440 -29.24 12.01 -0.60
N ARG A 441 -29.53 12.10 0.70
CA ARG A 441 -28.53 11.99 1.77
C ARG A 441 -27.87 10.61 1.77
N TYR A 442 -28.66 9.55 1.63
CA TYR A 442 -28.13 8.19 1.45
C TYR A 442 -27.23 8.09 0.23
N GLU A 443 -27.65 8.67 -0.90
CA GLU A 443 -26.88 8.59 -2.14
C GLU A 443 -25.50 9.23 -1.96
N PHE A 444 -25.48 10.47 -1.46
CA PHE A 444 -24.27 11.26 -1.24
C PHE A 444 -23.36 10.69 -0.13
N ALA A 445 -23.92 10.42 1.05
CA ALA A 445 -23.14 10.10 2.25
C ALA A 445 -22.74 8.62 2.34
N VAL A 446 -23.48 7.70 1.70
CA VAL A 446 -23.26 6.25 1.85
C VAL A 446 -23.04 5.57 0.51
N ARG A 447 -23.95 5.74 -0.46
CA ARG A 447 -23.93 4.96 -1.70
C ARG A 447 -22.74 5.31 -2.59
N GLU A 448 -22.55 6.58 -2.88
CA GLU A 448 -21.44 7.07 -3.71
C GLU A 448 -20.06 6.69 -3.14
N PRO A 449 -19.71 6.98 -1.87
CA PRO A 449 -18.40 6.60 -1.34
C PRO A 449 -18.18 5.08 -1.31
N LEU A 450 -19.23 4.27 -1.15
CA LEU A 450 -19.13 2.81 -1.30
C LEU A 450 -18.82 2.38 -2.74
N VAL A 451 -19.44 3.03 -3.73
CA VAL A 451 -19.15 2.77 -5.15
C VAL A 451 -17.72 3.16 -5.47
N GLU A 452 -17.30 4.37 -5.10
CA GLU A 452 -15.94 4.84 -5.33
C GLU A 452 -14.89 3.97 -4.64
N LEU A 453 -15.12 3.56 -3.39
CA LEU A 453 -14.21 2.67 -2.68
C LEU A 453 -14.11 1.30 -3.37
N CYS A 454 -15.25 0.75 -3.80
CA CYS A 454 -15.29 -0.52 -4.54
C CYS A 454 -14.52 -0.43 -5.86
N GLU A 455 -14.73 0.64 -6.63
CA GLU A 455 -14.05 0.87 -7.90
C GLU A 455 -12.56 1.10 -7.70
N ALA A 456 -12.17 1.93 -6.73
CA ALA A 456 -10.76 2.18 -6.41
C ALA A 456 -10.03 0.89 -6.00
N LEU A 457 -10.61 0.07 -5.11
CA LEU A 457 -10.03 -1.22 -4.70
C LEU A 457 -9.98 -2.21 -5.88
N THR A 458 -11.02 -2.23 -6.70
CA THR A 458 -11.09 -3.10 -7.90
C THR A 458 -9.99 -2.75 -8.88
N THR A 459 -9.93 -1.50 -9.32
CA THR A 459 -9.00 -1.05 -10.36
C THR A 459 -7.55 -1.08 -9.88
N ARG A 460 -7.27 -0.71 -8.63
CA ARG A 460 -5.89 -0.58 -8.13
C ARG A 460 -5.30 -1.89 -7.61
N TYR A 461 -6.12 -2.89 -7.25
CA TYR A 461 -5.58 -4.09 -6.60
C TYR A 461 -6.33 -5.39 -6.89
N ILE A 462 -7.65 -5.46 -6.69
CA ILE A 462 -8.37 -6.75 -6.82
C ILE A 462 -8.28 -7.28 -8.25
N GLU A 463 -8.55 -6.45 -9.26
CA GLU A 463 -8.51 -6.88 -10.66
C GLU A 463 -7.07 -7.19 -11.13
N PRO A 464 -6.05 -6.32 -10.91
CA PRO A 464 -4.69 -6.63 -11.36
C PRO A 464 -4.06 -7.82 -10.62
N VAL A 465 -4.21 -7.90 -9.30
CA VAL A 465 -3.47 -8.87 -8.48
C VAL A 465 -4.28 -10.14 -8.24
N TRP A 466 -5.51 -10.03 -7.70
CA TRP A 466 -6.27 -11.23 -7.33
C TRP A 466 -6.89 -11.90 -8.56
N VAL A 467 -7.42 -11.14 -9.51
CA VAL A 467 -8.05 -11.72 -10.71
C VAL A 467 -7.02 -12.10 -11.76
N ARG A 468 -6.17 -11.16 -12.22
CA ARG A 468 -5.26 -11.43 -13.35
C ARG A 468 -4.01 -12.23 -12.98
N GLU A 469 -3.30 -11.86 -11.92
CA GLU A 469 -2.06 -12.57 -11.55
C GLU A 469 -2.34 -13.93 -10.87
N ARG A 470 -3.40 -14.03 -10.05
CA ARG A 470 -3.73 -15.27 -9.31
C ARG A 470 -4.81 -16.13 -9.97
N GLY A 471 -5.56 -15.60 -10.92
CA GLY A 471 -6.65 -16.34 -11.58
C GLY A 471 -7.88 -16.55 -10.70
N TRP A 472 -8.03 -15.82 -9.59
CA TRP A 472 -9.23 -15.88 -8.77
C TRP A 472 -10.32 -15.03 -9.42
N ASP A 473 -11.24 -15.66 -10.15
CA ASP A 473 -12.35 -14.94 -10.82
C ASP A 473 -13.37 -14.40 -9.81
N LEU A 474 -13.28 -13.11 -9.50
CA LEU A 474 -14.09 -12.43 -8.47
C LEU A 474 -15.16 -11.52 -9.07
N GLU A 475 -16.31 -11.42 -8.39
CA GLU A 475 -17.30 -10.38 -8.65
C GLU A 475 -16.80 -9.05 -8.07
N THR A 476 -16.50 -8.11 -8.97
CA THR A 476 -15.93 -6.79 -8.66
C THR A 476 -16.84 -5.64 -9.08
N THR A 477 -18.00 -5.93 -9.66
CA THR A 477 -18.92 -4.91 -10.17
C THR A 477 -19.54 -4.11 -9.01
N ALA A 478 -19.30 -2.80 -8.99
CA ALA A 478 -19.81 -1.84 -7.99
C ALA A 478 -21.34 -1.57 -8.09
N LYS A 479 -22.15 -2.62 -8.15
CA LYS A 479 -23.61 -2.57 -8.26
C LYS A 479 -24.29 -3.33 -7.13
N SER A 480 -25.46 -2.86 -6.70
CA SER A 480 -26.28 -3.53 -5.69
C SER A 480 -26.64 -4.94 -6.16
N GLY A 481 -26.46 -5.93 -5.27
CA GLY A 481 -26.69 -7.34 -5.58
C GLY A 481 -25.49 -8.04 -6.26
N ARG A 482 -24.45 -7.29 -6.65
CA ARG A 482 -23.13 -7.80 -7.05
C ARG A 482 -22.15 -7.62 -5.88
N ALA A 483 -21.08 -6.84 -6.07
CA ALA A 483 -20.13 -6.56 -4.99
C ALA A 483 -20.74 -5.70 -3.88
N LEU A 484 -21.74 -4.86 -4.18
CA LEU A 484 -22.35 -3.97 -3.19
C LEU A 484 -23.66 -4.55 -2.62
N SER A 485 -23.90 -4.33 -1.33
CA SER A 485 -25.20 -4.62 -0.70
C SER A 485 -26.32 -3.73 -1.25
N SER A 486 -27.54 -4.24 -1.21
CA SER A 486 -28.74 -3.42 -1.37
C SER A 486 -29.10 -2.83 -0.01
N ILE A 487 -29.45 -1.55 0.02
CA ILE A 487 -30.05 -0.93 1.22
C ILE A 487 -31.43 -1.52 1.51
N VAL A 488 -32.19 -1.96 0.51
CA VAL A 488 -33.50 -2.58 0.72
C VAL A 488 -33.32 -4.02 1.23
N ARG A 489 -34.05 -4.37 2.28
CA ARG A 489 -34.09 -5.71 2.86
C ARG A 489 -35.11 -6.57 2.12
N ASN A 490 -34.67 -7.74 1.66
CA ASN A 490 -35.55 -8.75 1.04
C ASN A 490 -36.00 -9.77 2.09
N ASP A 491 -36.81 -9.34 3.06
CA ASP A 491 -37.34 -10.19 4.12
C ASP A 491 -38.85 -10.46 3.99
N PHE A 492 -39.43 -10.15 2.82
CA PHE A 492 -40.86 -10.27 2.54
C PHE A 492 -41.74 -9.53 3.55
N GLY A 493 -41.26 -8.40 4.09
CA GLY A 493 -42.02 -7.53 4.99
C GLY A 493 -42.08 -8.02 6.45
N ARG A 494 -41.24 -8.99 6.84
CA ARG A 494 -41.20 -9.53 8.21
C ARG A 494 -40.38 -8.67 9.17
N GLY A 495 -39.67 -7.66 8.69
CA GLY A 495 -38.83 -6.79 9.48
C GLY A 495 -38.69 -5.39 8.87
N ALA A 496 -37.74 -4.63 9.42
CA ALA A 496 -37.49 -3.28 8.97
C ALA A 496 -37.01 -3.26 7.50
N PRO A 497 -37.55 -2.35 6.66
CA PRO A 497 -37.39 -2.38 5.21
C PRO A 497 -35.97 -2.12 4.70
N TYR A 498 -35.08 -1.54 5.52
CA TYR A 498 -33.74 -1.16 5.10
C TYR A 498 -32.63 -1.79 5.97
N GLN A 499 -31.44 -1.93 5.38
CA GLN A 499 -30.25 -2.45 6.05
C GLN A 499 -29.37 -1.29 6.53
N PRO A 500 -29.16 -1.12 7.85
CA PRO A 500 -28.26 -0.09 8.37
C PRO A 500 -26.78 -0.46 8.22
N THR A 501 -26.48 -1.73 7.93
CA THR A 501 -25.12 -2.19 7.62
C THR A 501 -24.98 -2.37 6.11
N GLN A 502 -24.03 -1.67 5.52
CA GLN A 502 -23.67 -1.79 4.11
C GLN A 502 -22.35 -2.55 3.93
N TRP A 503 -22.20 -3.17 2.77
CA TRP A 503 -21.11 -4.08 2.48
C TRP A 503 -20.58 -3.93 1.06
N ILE A 504 -19.26 -3.95 0.93
CA ILE A 504 -18.53 -4.32 -0.28
C ILE A 504 -18.05 -5.75 -0.08
N VAL A 505 -18.37 -6.66 -1.01
CA VAL A 505 -18.04 -8.08 -0.91
C VAL A 505 -17.46 -8.54 -2.24
N PHE A 506 -16.18 -8.87 -2.25
CA PHE A 506 -15.53 -9.58 -3.36
C PHE A 506 -15.58 -11.09 -3.08
N TYR A 507 -16.14 -11.85 -4.00
CA TYR A 507 -16.36 -13.29 -3.89
C TYR A 507 -16.23 -13.96 -5.26
N ARG A 508 -15.94 -15.27 -5.29
CA ARG A 508 -15.72 -16.00 -6.53
C ARG A 508 -17.02 -16.14 -7.33
N ARG A 509 -17.02 -15.76 -8.63
CA ARG A 509 -18.21 -15.81 -9.50
C ARG A 509 -18.73 -17.22 -9.73
N ALA A 510 -17.83 -18.20 -9.73
CA ALA A 510 -18.16 -19.62 -9.87
C ALA A 510 -19.07 -20.14 -8.73
N ILE A 511 -19.07 -19.47 -7.57
CA ILE A 511 -19.96 -19.81 -6.46
C ILE A 511 -21.22 -18.96 -6.59
N GLY A 512 -22.36 -19.61 -6.85
CA GLY A 512 -23.61 -18.95 -7.27
C GLY A 512 -24.14 -17.87 -6.31
N ALA A 513 -23.80 -17.90 -5.02
CA ALA A 513 -24.15 -16.85 -4.08
C ALA A 513 -22.97 -16.46 -3.17
N LYS A 514 -22.82 -15.15 -2.93
CA LYS A 514 -21.79 -14.59 -2.04
C LYS A 514 -21.71 -15.26 -0.67
N ARG A 515 -22.83 -15.73 -0.13
CA ARG A 515 -22.92 -16.34 1.21
C ARG A 515 -22.34 -17.76 1.28
N ASP A 516 -22.07 -18.39 0.15
CA ASP A 516 -21.67 -19.80 0.07
C ASP A 516 -20.16 -19.98 -0.02
N ASP A 517 -19.37 -18.90 0.05
CA ASP A 517 -17.91 -18.93 -0.02
C ASP A 517 -17.24 -18.01 1.00
N VAL A 518 -15.91 -18.02 1.01
CA VAL A 518 -15.09 -16.99 1.64
C VAL A 518 -15.27 -15.64 0.94
N GLN A 519 -15.30 -14.57 1.73
CA GLN A 519 -15.57 -13.21 1.30
C GLN A 519 -14.41 -12.30 1.69
N CYS A 520 -13.92 -11.51 0.74
CA CYS A 520 -13.13 -10.32 1.04
C CYS A 520 -14.08 -9.13 1.15
N VAL A 521 -14.08 -8.45 2.29
CA VAL A 521 -15.22 -7.66 2.71
C VAL A 521 -14.83 -6.31 3.30
N VAL A 522 -15.62 -5.28 3.00
CA VAL A 522 -15.64 -3.98 3.70
C VAL A 522 -17.06 -3.76 4.22
N ARG A 523 -17.23 -3.72 5.53
CA ARG A 523 -18.46 -3.41 6.25
C ARG A 523 -18.47 -1.95 6.65
N VAL A 524 -19.61 -1.28 6.47
CA VAL A 524 -19.84 0.09 6.94
C VAL A 524 -21.17 0.13 7.69
N ASP A 525 -21.15 0.57 8.95
CA ASP A 525 -22.35 0.83 9.77
C ASP A 525 -22.09 1.95 10.78
N ALA A 526 -23.05 2.24 11.67
CA ALA A 526 -22.95 3.28 12.68
C ALA A 526 -21.69 3.17 13.57
N SER A 527 -21.12 1.96 13.73
CA SER A 527 -19.92 1.73 14.54
C SER A 527 -18.61 2.00 13.80
N GLY A 528 -18.66 2.31 12.51
CA GLY A 528 -17.50 2.66 11.69
C GLY A 528 -17.33 1.73 10.49
N VAL A 529 -16.07 1.47 10.13
CA VAL A 529 -15.72 0.59 8.99
C VAL A 529 -14.95 -0.62 9.49
N ALA A 530 -15.26 -1.80 8.96
CA ALA A 530 -14.46 -2.99 9.21
C ALA A 530 -14.14 -3.70 7.90
N ALA A 531 -12.87 -4.02 7.67
CA ALA A 531 -12.45 -4.66 6.44
C ALA A 531 -11.62 -5.93 6.72
N GLY A 532 -11.72 -6.93 5.85
CA GLY A 532 -10.90 -8.13 5.95
C GLY A 532 -11.50 -9.34 5.24
N ILE A 533 -11.34 -10.53 5.83
CA ILE A 533 -11.85 -11.79 5.28
C ILE A 533 -12.83 -12.43 6.26
N GLN A 534 -13.92 -13.00 5.74
CA GLN A 534 -14.88 -13.79 6.53
C GLN A 534 -15.43 -14.97 5.75
N LEU A 535 -15.86 -16.03 6.44
CA LEU A 535 -16.70 -17.06 5.82
C LEU A 535 -18.14 -16.56 5.69
N GLY A 536 -18.74 -16.76 4.51
CA GLY A 536 -20.17 -16.55 4.33
C GLY A 536 -21.00 -17.51 5.19
N GLN A 537 -22.18 -17.07 5.63
CA GLN A 537 -23.05 -17.86 6.53
C GLN A 537 -23.50 -19.21 5.95
N GLY A 538 -23.52 -19.36 4.62
CA GLY A 538 -23.85 -20.59 3.90
C GLY A 538 -22.64 -21.44 3.49
N ALA A 539 -21.42 -20.98 3.75
CA ALA A 539 -20.16 -21.51 3.21
C ALA A 539 -19.70 -22.83 3.88
N ARG A 540 -20.54 -23.87 3.86
CA ARG A 540 -20.26 -25.16 4.51
C ARG A 540 -19.06 -25.88 3.92
N GLU A 541 -18.95 -25.94 2.60
CA GLU A 541 -17.87 -26.65 1.91
C GLU A 541 -16.57 -25.86 1.94
N ALA A 542 -16.62 -24.58 1.56
CA ALA A 542 -15.49 -23.67 1.66
C ALA A 542 -14.96 -23.60 3.10
N GLY A 543 -15.84 -23.53 4.11
CA GLY A 543 -15.44 -23.58 5.51
C GLY A 543 -14.80 -24.90 5.93
N ARG A 544 -15.27 -26.05 5.45
CA ARG A 544 -14.62 -27.35 5.73
C ARG A 544 -13.21 -27.41 5.12
N ARG A 545 -13.06 -26.99 3.87
CA ARG A 545 -11.76 -26.87 3.19
C ARG A 545 -10.84 -25.94 3.97
N PHE A 546 -11.30 -24.73 4.23
CA PHE A 546 -10.51 -23.68 4.88
C PHE A 546 -9.93 -24.13 6.24
N ARG A 547 -10.76 -24.74 7.09
CA ARG A 547 -10.31 -25.30 8.37
C ARG A 547 -9.27 -26.38 8.19
N ARG A 548 -9.53 -27.35 7.31
CA ARG A 548 -8.59 -28.46 7.04
C ARG A 548 -7.24 -27.93 6.58
N GLN A 549 -7.23 -26.98 5.65
CA GLN A 549 -6.01 -26.38 5.12
C GLN A 549 -5.21 -25.65 6.20
N ILE A 550 -5.87 -24.85 7.05
CA ILE A 550 -5.18 -24.18 8.18
C ILE A 550 -4.61 -25.21 9.16
N GLN A 551 -5.35 -26.28 9.49
CA GLN A 551 -4.84 -27.32 10.40
C GLN A 551 -3.56 -28.00 9.86
N GLN A 552 -3.53 -28.27 8.56
CA GLN A 552 -2.43 -28.96 7.88
C GLN A 552 -1.22 -28.05 7.61
N HIS A 553 -1.45 -26.77 7.33
CA HIS A 553 -0.43 -25.85 6.82
C HIS A 553 -0.21 -24.62 7.70
N ALA A 554 -0.51 -24.70 9.00
CA ALA A 554 -0.44 -23.56 9.91
C ALA A 554 0.97 -22.93 10.00
N GLU A 555 2.03 -23.74 9.98
CA GLU A 555 3.41 -23.26 9.96
C GLU A 555 3.69 -22.51 8.66
N ALA A 556 3.20 -23.08 7.54
CA ALA A 556 3.39 -22.49 6.23
C ALA A 556 2.71 -21.11 6.13
N LEU A 557 1.45 -21.09 6.60
CA LEU A 557 0.63 -19.90 6.66
C LEU A 557 1.22 -18.85 7.61
N TRP A 558 1.69 -19.25 8.79
CA TRP A 558 2.29 -18.35 9.77
C TRP A 558 3.50 -17.62 9.18
N ALA A 559 4.43 -18.32 8.56
CA ALA A 559 5.61 -17.66 8.02
C ALA A 559 5.27 -16.82 6.77
N ALA A 560 4.28 -17.23 5.96
CA ALA A 560 3.79 -16.41 4.84
C ALA A 560 3.15 -15.09 5.32
N LEU A 561 2.40 -15.11 6.43
CA LEU A 561 1.87 -13.91 7.06
C LEU A 561 2.99 -13.00 7.59
N GLN A 562 4.03 -13.58 8.20
CA GLN A 562 5.20 -12.83 8.68
C GLN A 562 5.97 -12.16 7.54
N ALA A 563 6.20 -12.88 6.44
CA ALA A 563 6.91 -12.36 5.27
C ALA A 563 6.20 -11.15 4.63
N ARG A 564 4.87 -11.08 4.74
CA ARG A 564 4.05 -9.95 4.27
C ARG A 564 3.92 -8.78 5.24
N GLY A 565 4.69 -8.77 6.33
CA GLY A 565 4.63 -7.67 7.31
C GLY A 565 3.35 -7.70 8.15
N TRP A 566 3.01 -8.87 8.68
CA TRP A 566 1.87 -9.15 9.58
C TRP A 566 1.46 -7.98 10.49
N ASN A 567 0.25 -7.45 10.30
CA ASN A 567 -0.32 -6.40 11.15
C ASN A 567 -1.00 -6.98 12.40
N ARG A 568 -0.45 -6.68 13.58
CA ARG A 568 -0.99 -7.13 14.88
C ARG A 568 -2.34 -6.52 15.25
N GLY A 569 -2.81 -5.49 14.54
CA GLY A 569 -4.12 -4.87 14.72
C GLY A 569 -5.28 -5.68 14.12
N ILE A 570 -5.00 -6.67 13.26
CA ILE A 570 -6.02 -7.56 12.70
C ILE A 570 -6.57 -8.47 13.79
N ARG A 571 -7.89 -8.45 13.97
CA ARG A 571 -8.61 -9.22 14.99
C ARG A 571 -9.19 -10.50 14.38
N PHE A 572 -8.83 -11.66 14.95
CA PHE A 572 -9.28 -12.97 14.50
C PHE A 572 -10.40 -13.48 15.38
N ARG A 573 -11.61 -13.64 14.83
CA ARG A 573 -12.75 -14.17 15.56
C ARG A 573 -13.09 -15.57 15.06
N PRO A 574 -13.18 -16.58 15.95
CA PRO A 574 -13.61 -17.92 15.57
C PRO A 574 -15.12 -17.99 15.31
N ASP A 575 -15.91 -17.13 15.96
CA ASP A 575 -17.36 -17.01 15.81
C ASP A 575 -17.84 -15.56 15.98
N THR A 576 -19.10 -15.26 15.63
CA THR A 576 -19.67 -13.89 15.61
C THR A 576 -19.61 -13.21 16.98
N ASP A 577 -19.90 -13.96 18.04
CA ASP A 577 -19.98 -13.45 19.42
C ASP A 577 -18.71 -13.77 20.24
N ALA A 578 -17.67 -14.33 19.60
CA ALA A 578 -16.46 -14.73 20.29
C ALA A 578 -15.44 -13.59 20.43
N GLU A 579 -14.72 -13.58 21.55
CA GLU A 579 -13.58 -12.68 21.76
C GLU A 579 -12.50 -12.89 20.68
N PRO A 580 -11.84 -11.81 20.21
CA PRO A 580 -10.75 -11.93 19.25
C PRO A 580 -9.53 -12.67 19.81
N ILE A 581 -8.97 -13.56 19.01
CA ILE A 581 -7.72 -14.26 19.27
C ILE A 581 -6.56 -13.44 18.67
N ALA A 582 -5.52 -13.22 19.46
CA ALA A 582 -4.27 -12.64 18.96
C ALA A 582 -3.40 -13.75 18.36
N ILE A 583 -3.14 -13.68 17.04
CA ILE A 583 -2.30 -14.67 16.36
C ILE A 583 -0.83 -14.31 16.56
N ARG A 584 -0.09 -15.15 17.28
CA ARG A 584 1.36 -15.00 17.56
C ARG A 584 2.18 -16.20 17.13
N SER A 585 1.53 -17.29 16.73
CA SER A 585 2.13 -18.55 16.36
C SER A 585 1.23 -19.36 15.41
N ALA A 586 1.80 -20.40 14.80
CA ALA A 586 1.04 -21.39 14.05
C ALA A 586 -0.01 -22.12 14.91
N ALA A 587 0.24 -22.31 16.21
CA ALA A 587 -0.73 -22.92 17.12
C ALA A 587 -1.99 -22.04 17.29
N ASP A 588 -1.83 -20.72 17.35
CA ASP A 588 -2.96 -19.79 17.45
C ASP A 588 -3.83 -19.83 16.18
N LEU A 589 -3.21 -19.96 15.00
CA LEU A 589 -3.93 -20.16 13.73
C LEU A 589 -4.78 -21.43 13.75
N ARG A 590 -4.23 -22.54 14.26
CA ARG A 590 -4.99 -23.78 14.44
C ARG A 590 -6.14 -23.63 15.42
N HIS A 591 -5.93 -22.91 16.51
CA HIS A 591 -6.98 -22.65 17.50
C HIS A 591 -8.11 -21.81 16.88
N TRP A 592 -7.78 -20.73 16.18
CA TRP A 592 -8.75 -19.90 15.46
C TRP A 592 -9.56 -20.73 14.46
N ALA A 593 -8.90 -21.61 13.69
CA ALA A 593 -9.54 -22.46 12.69
C ALA A 593 -10.49 -23.54 13.26
N THR A 594 -10.66 -23.65 14.58
CA THR A 594 -11.71 -24.51 15.16
C THR A 594 -13.10 -23.88 15.10
N GLY A 595 -13.17 -22.55 14.91
CA GLY A 595 -14.41 -21.76 14.89
C GLY A 595 -15.32 -21.99 13.67
N ARG A 596 -16.59 -21.62 13.80
CA ARG A 596 -17.60 -21.80 12.73
C ARG A 596 -17.60 -20.68 11.70
N ASN A 597 -17.54 -19.42 12.10
CA ASN A 597 -17.74 -18.29 11.19
C ASN A 597 -16.45 -17.61 10.71
N LEU A 598 -15.30 -17.90 11.35
CA LEU A 598 -13.93 -17.48 10.98
C LEU A 598 -13.83 -16.11 10.30
N ARG A 599 -13.45 -15.08 11.06
CA ARG A 599 -13.28 -13.71 10.58
C ARG A 599 -11.90 -13.19 10.94
N ALA A 600 -11.26 -12.48 10.04
CA ALA A 600 -10.02 -11.75 10.27
C ALA A 600 -10.21 -10.33 9.73
N GLU A 601 -10.32 -9.34 10.60
CA GLU A 601 -10.70 -7.97 10.21
C GLU A 601 -9.91 -6.90 10.97
N LEU A 602 -9.73 -5.76 10.30
CA LEU A 602 -9.31 -4.50 10.90
C LEU A 602 -10.52 -3.57 11.00
N THR A 603 -10.66 -2.88 12.13
CA THR A 603 -11.80 -2.00 12.42
C THR A 603 -11.34 -0.56 12.62
N PHE A 604 -12.06 0.38 12.04
CA PHE A 604 -11.87 1.82 12.14
C PHE A 604 -13.11 2.43 12.80
N ALA A 605 -12.90 3.21 13.87
CA ALA A 605 -13.99 3.91 14.53
C ALA A 605 -14.54 5.04 13.64
N PRO A 606 -15.79 5.51 13.82
CA PRO A 606 -16.40 6.55 12.97
C PRO A 606 -15.61 7.86 12.92
N ASP A 607 -14.88 8.17 13.99
CA ASP A 607 -14.08 9.38 14.12
C ASP A 607 -12.66 9.24 13.57
N ASP A 608 -12.25 8.06 13.11
CA ASP A 608 -10.91 7.84 12.57
C ASP A 608 -10.64 8.74 11.35
N PRO A 609 -9.61 9.61 11.38
CA PRO A 609 -9.30 10.52 10.29
C PRO A 609 -9.05 9.82 8.94
N LEU A 610 -8.56 8.58 8.95
CA LEU A 610 -8.29 7.82 7.72
C LEU A 610 -9.56 7.57 6.91
N LEU A 611 -10.72 7.45 7.55
CA LEU A 611 -11.98 7.19 6.86
C LEU A 611 -12.39 8.32 5.90
N ARG A 612 -11.86 9.53 6.12
CA ARG A 612 -12.15 10.75 5.35
C ARG A 612 -11.12 11.02 4.24
N GLN A 613 -10.15 10.13 4.07
CA GLN A 613 -9.01 10.33 3.19
C GLN A 613 -8.97 9.28 2.08
N GLU A 614 -8.42 9.65 0.92
CA GLU A 614 -8.13 8.68 -0.15
C GLU A 614 -7.14 7.60 0.31
N SER A 615 -6.28 7.91 1.28
CA SER A 615 -5.27 7.00 1.85
C SER A 615 -5.87 5.71 2.44
N LEU A 616 -7.16 5.70 2.80
CA LEU A 616 -7.87 4.48 3.21
C LEU A 616 -7.77 3.37 2.16
N VAL A 617 -7.86 3.70 0.87
CA VAL A 617 -7.74 2.73 -0.22
C VAL A 617 -6.42 1.97 -0.11
N ASN A 618 -5.32 2.69 0.13
CA ASN A 618 -4.00 2.09 0.25
C ASN A 618 -3.89 1.21 1.51
N VAL A 619 -4.47 1.65 2.63
CA VAL A 619 -4.51 0.84 3.87
C VAL A 619 -5.27 -0.46 3.65
N LEU A 620 -6.41 -0.41 2.96
CA LEU A 620 -7.21 -1.59 2.64
C LEU A 620 -6.53 -2.52 1.62
N ILE A 621 -5.81 -1.97 0.64
CA ILE A 621 -4.98 -2.75 -0.29
C ILE A 621 -3.90 -3.52 0.48
N VAL A 622 -3.16 -2.85 1.37
CA VAL A 622 -2.14 -3.50 2.21
C VAL A 622 -2.78 -4.56 3.11
N LEU A 623 -3.93 -4.26 3.73
CA LEU A 623 -4.66 -5.23 4.53
C LEU A 623 -5.04 -6.47 3.73
N PHE A 624 -5.58 -6.31 2.51
CA PHE A 624 -5.95 -7.44 1.67
C PHE A 624 -4.73 -8.22 1.17
N ASP A 625 -3.61 -7.56 0.85
CA ASP A 625 -2.35 -8.28 0.58
C ASP A 625 -1.87 -9.10 1.79
N GLN A 626 -1.86 -8.50 2.98
CA GLN A 626 -1.49 -9.20 4.21
C GLN A 626 -2.40 -10.40 4.52
N LEU A 627 -3.69 -10.31 4.17
CA LEU A 627 -4.67 -11.38 4.34
C LEU A 627 -4.72 -12.37 3.17
N MET A 628 -3.98 -12.13 2.08
CA MET A 628 -3.95 -13.01 0.90
C MET A 628 -3.57 -14.47 1.23
N PRO A 629 -2.61 -14.75 2.14
CA PRO A 629 -2.32 -16.14 2.53
C PRO A 629 -3.49 -16.86 3.19
N ILE A 630 -4.27 -16.13 3.98
CA ILE A 630 -5.49 -16.65 4.61
C ILE A 630 -6.55 -16.92 3.54
N TYR A 631 -6.71 -15.99 2.59
CA TYR A 631 -7.64 -16.18 1.46
C TYR A 631 -7.28 -17.42 0.63
N ALA A 632 -5.99 -17.61 0.31
CA ALA A 632 -5.48 -18.75 -0.43
C ALA A 632 -5.85 -20.08 0.22
N CYS A 633 -5.69 -20.22 1.54
CA CYS A 633 -6.12 -21.42 2.27
C CYS A 633 -7.62 -21.71 2.14
N ALA A 634 -8.44 -20.68 1.89
CA ALA A 634 -9.87 -20.83 1.71
C ALA A 634 -10.27 -21.19 0.27
N VAL A 635 -9.55 -20.71 -0.75
CA VAL A 635 -9.96 -20.88 -2.17
C VAL A 635 -9.18 -21.94 -2.93
N GLU A 636 -7.91 -22.17 -2.59
CA GLU A 636 -7.03 -23.11 -3.29
C GLU A 636 -7.28 -24.56 -2.87
N GLU A 637 -7.16 -25.48 -3.82
CA GLU A 637 -7.16 -26.92 -3.51
C GLU A 637 -5.85 -27.33 -2.81
N GLN A 638 -4.72 -26.74 -3.22
CA GLN A 638 -3.39 -27.00 -2.68
C GLN A 638 -2.70 -25.66 -2.37
N PRO A 639 -2.91 -25.08 -1.18
CA PRO A 639 -2.36 -23.76 -0.86
C PRO A 639 -0.85 -23.77 -0.58
N LEU A 640 -0.27 -24.93 -0.24
CA LEU A 640 1.12 -25.03 0.21
C LEU A 640 2.16 -24.42 -0.76
N PRO A 641 2.16 -24.72 -2.08
CA PRO A 641 3.12 -24.12 -3.01
C PRO A 641 3.04 -22.59 -3.05
N LEU A 642 1.83 -22.04 -2.92
CA LEU A 642 1.61 -20.60 -2.92
C LEU A 642 2.09 -19.98 -1.60
N LEU A 643 1.83 -20.62 -0.45
CA LEU A 643 2.34 -20.20 0.85
C LEU A 643 3.89 -20.20 0.88
N GLU A 644 4.51 -21.25 0.35
CA GLU A 644 5.97 -21.37 0.24
C GLU A 644 6.56 -20.33 -0.72
N SER A 645 5.86 -19.97 -1.81
CA SER A 645 6.32 -18.91 -2.72
C SER A 645 6.46 -17.55 -2.04
N TRP A 646 5.72 -17.32 -0.96
CA TRP A 646 5.75 -16.07 -0.20
C TRP A 646 6.70 -16.09 0.98
N ALA A 647 6.81 -17.22 1.66
CA ALA A 647 7.62 -17.35 2.86
C ALA A 647 9.04 -17.88 2.61
N GLY A 648 9.31 -18.37 1.39
CA GLY A 648 10.42 -19.28 1.15
C GLY A 648 10.09 -20.71 1.62
N PRO A 649 11.00 -21.68 1.42
CA PRO A 649 10.80 -23.05 1.86
C PRO A 649 10.71 -23.12 3.39
N ILE A 650 9.49 -23.26 3.92
CA ILE A 650 9.25 -23.44 5.36
C ILE A 650 9.46 -24.91 5.69
N ARG A 651 10.68 -25.24 6.08
CA ARG A 651 11.02 -26.59 6.54
C ARG A 651 10.54 -26.73 7.97
N THR A 652 9.49 -27.52 8.18
CA THR A 652 9.20 -28.05 9.52
C THR A 652 10.44 -28.82 9.96
N SER A 653 11.11 -28.38 11.02
CA SER A 653 12.36 -29.00 11.47
C SER A 653 12.09 -30.48 11.77
N TYR A 654 12.77 -31.39 11.05
CA TYR A 654 12.74 -32.80 11.39
C TYR A 654 13.46 -32.99 12.73
N ASP A 655 12.69 -33.22 13.80
CA ASP A 655 13.18 -33.25 15.17
C ASP A 655 13.32 -34.68 15.71
N ALA A 656 13.83 -34.81 16.94
CA ALA A 656 14.04 -36.11 17.58
C ALA A 656 12.73 -36.88 17.83
N THR A 657 11.61 -36.16 18.00
CA THR A 657 10.29 -36.76 18.20
C THR A 657 9.83 -37.44 16.91
N ARG A 658 9.90 -36.73 15.79
CA ARG A 658 9.54 -37.27 14.47
C ARG A 658 10.49 -38.39 14.04
N PHE A 659 11.78 -38.27 14.34
CA PHE A 659 12.74 -39.37 14.14
C PHE A 659 12.31 -40.64 14.88
N ARG A 660 11.93 -40.53 16.16
CA ARG A 660 11.46 -41.66 16.96
C ARG A 660 10.18 -42.26 16.38
N ASP A 661 9.22 -41.43 15.99
CA ASP A 661 7.97 -41.89 15.42
C ASP A 661 8.18 -42.66 14.11
N GLU A 662 9.07 -42.18 13.23
CA GLU A 662 9.30 -42.80 11.92
C GLU A 662 10.25 -44.01 11.97
N THR A 663 11.13 -44.12 12.98
CA THR A 663 12.15 -45.19 13.05
C THR A 663 11.96 -46.19 14.19
N GLY A 664 11.21 -45.84 15.24
CA GLY A 664 11.13 -46.60 16.49
C GLY A 664 12.33 -46.42 17.41
N LEU A 665 13.35 -45.65 17.02
CA LEU A 665 14.58 -45.48 17.78
C LEU A 665 14.53 -44.23 18.67
N GLY A 666 14.88 -44.38 19.94
CA GLY A 666 14.81 -43.33 20.95
C GLY A 666 16.02 -42.38 20.98
N ALA A 667 15.96 -41.41 21.91
CA ALA A 667 17.00 -40.39 22.09
C ALA A 667 18.39 -40.96 22.41
N ASP A 668 18.46 -42.10 23.09
CA ASP A 668 19.72 -42.75 23.43
C ASP A 668 20.47 -43.27 22.20
N TRP A 669 19.74 -43.82 21.23
CA TRP A 669 20.32 -44.25 19.96
C TRP A 669 20.81 -43.05 19.14
N ILE A 670 20.02 -41.96 19.08
CA ILE A 670 20.42 -40.72 18.41
C ILE A 670 21.70 -40.16 19.04
N ARG A 671 21.78 -40.14 20.37
CA ARG A 671 22.96 -39.67 21.10
C ARG A 671 24.19 -40.52 20.76
N GLN A 672 24.08 -41.84 20.81
CA GLN A 672 25.16 -42.75 20.44
C GLN A 672 25.62 -42.54 18.99
N ALA A 673 24.68 -42.41 18.04
CA ALA A 673 25.01 -42.15 16.64
C ALA A 673 25.77 -40.83 16.47
N ARG A 674 25.36 -39.77 17.18
CA ARG A 674 26.05 -38.46 17.16
C ARG A 674 27.44 -38.53 17.76
N GLU A 675 27.61 -39.18 18.91
CA GLU A 675 28.92 -39.38 19.54
C GLU A 675 29.89 -40.10 18.59
N LEU A 676 29.44 -41.17 17.93
CA LEU A 676 30.24 -41.91 16.95
C LEU A 676 30.59 -41.08 15.71
N LEU A 677 29.68 -40.20 15.28
CA LEU A 677 29.90 -39.25 14.18
C LEU A 677 30.81 -38.10 14.58
N ASP A 678 30.79 -37.64 15.83
CA ASP A 678 31.72 -36.63 16.31
C ASP A 678 33.15 -37.17 16.42
N MET A 679 33.30 -38.46 16.74
CA MET A 679 34.61 -39.13 16.79
C MET A 679 35.30 -39.25 15.42
N LYS A 680 34.58 -39.69 14.38
CA LYS A 680 35.21 -40.01 13.08
C LYS A 680 34.64 -39.23 11.89
N ARG A 681 33.44 -38.66 11.99
CA ARG A 681 32.64 -38.08 10.89
C ARG A 681 32.17 -39.09 9.84
N GLN A 682 32.46 -40.39 10.02
CA GLN A 682 31.88 -41.46 9.22
C GLN A 682 31.28 -42.56 10.11
N LEU A 683 30.03 -42.93 9.84
CA LEU A 683 29.27 -43.92 10.60
C LEU A 683 28.72 -45.00 9.66
N LEU A 684 28.93 -46.26 10.03
CA LEU A 684 28.43 -47.43 9.33
C LEU A 684 27.32 -48.08 10.14
N LEU A 685 26.11 -48.14 9.58
CA LEU A 685 25.00 -48.91 10.13
C LEU A 685 25.08 -50.34 9.62
N VAL A 686 25.31 -51.28 10.54
CA VAL A 686 25.53 -52.70 10.23
C VAL A 686 24.44 -53.56 10.84
N GLY A 687 23.89 -54.49 10.09
CA GLY A 687 22.86 -55.39 10.61
C GLY A 687 22.33 -56.35 9.55
N VAL A 688 21.54 -57.33 9.98
CA VAL A 688 20.91 -58.30 9.08
C VAL A 688 19.89 -57.64 8.15
N PRO A 689 19.53 -58.25 7.01
CA PRO A 689 18.44 -57.75 6.17
C PRO A 689 17.13 -57.58 6.96
N GLY A 690 16.41 -56.50 6.68
CA GLY A 690 15.11 -56.21 7.31
C GLY A 690 15.17 -55.53 8.69
N THR A 691 16.29 -54.91 9.06
CA THR A 691 16.45 -54.13 10.32
C THR A 691 16.26 -52.63 10.12
N GLY A 692 15.88 -52.18 8.92
CA GLY A 692 15.59 -50.77 8.63
C GLY A 692 16.82 -49.87 8.46
N LYS A 693 18.02 -50.40 8.21
CA LYS A 693 19.27 -49.60 8.10
C LYS A 693 19.17 -48.40 7.16
N THR A 694 18.77 -48.61 5.91
CA THR A 694 18.62 -47.53 4.91
C THR A 694 17.54 -46.53 5.32
N HIS A 695 16.45 -47.02 5.90
CA HIS A 695 15.37 -46.18 6.43
C HIS A 695 15.90 -45.27 7.56
N VAL A 696 16.54 -45.85 8.57
CA VAL A 696 17.13 -45.14 9.70
C VAL A 696 18.24 -44.17 9.24
N ALA A 697 19.11 -44.57 8.33
CA ALA A 697 20.17 -43.71 7.81
C ALA A 697 19.61 -42.48 7.09
N ARG A 698 18.51 -42.63 6.33
CA ARG A 698 17.82 -41.51 5.69
C ARG A 698 17.21 -40.56 6.71
N HIS A 699 16.55 -41.08 7.74
CA HIS A 699 15.95 -40.25 8.79
C HIS A 699 17.00 -39.59 9.68
N LEU A 700 18.13 -40.25 9.94
CA LEU A 700 19.27 -39.67 10.65
C LEU A 700 19.89 -38.54 9.81
N ALA A 701 20.06 -38.74 8.50
CA ALA A 701 20.54 -37.69 7.61
C ALA A 701 19.63 -36.45 7.65
N ARG A 702 18.30 -36.66 7.56
CA ARG A 702 17.31 -35.57 7.69
C ARG A 702 17.43 -34.85 9.04
N LEU A 703 17.52 -35.59 10.14
CA LEU A 703 17.69 -35.02 11.47
C LEU A 703 18.98 -34.19 11.60
N LEU A 704 20.09 -34.68 11.06
CA LEU A 704 21.40 -34.03 11.16
C LEU A 704 21.52 -32.78 10.27
N THR A 705 20.80 -32.74 9.15
CA THR A 705 20.88 -31.61 8.20
C THR A 705 19.78 -30.57 8.39
N GLY A 706 18.82 -30.78 9.30
CA GLY A 706 17.66 -29.90 9.46
C GLY A 706 16.61 -30.09 8.37
N ASP A 707 16.42 -31.32 7.92
CA ASP A 707 15.55 -31.75 6.81
C ASP A 707 15.83 -31.05 5.48
N ARG A 708 17.10 -30.74 5.23
CA ARG A 708 17.53 -30.05 4.01
C ARG A 708 17.89 -31.06 2.91
N PRO A 709 17.05 -31.28 1.88
CA PRO A 709 17.29 -32.32 0.88
C PRO A 709 18.57 -32.08 0.07
N GLU A 710 18.89 -30.83 -0.24
CA GLU A 710 20.13 -30.45 -0.94
C GLU A 710 21.39 -30.74 -0.13
N ALA A 711 21.28 -30.80 1.20
CA ALA A 711 22.36 -31.13 2.11
C ALA A 711 22.53 -32.65 2.34
N VAL A 712 21.72 -33.47 1.66
CA VAL A 712 21.82 -34.93 1.71
C VAL A 712 22.04 -35.49 0.31
N ARG A 713 23.10 -36.26 0.12
CA ARG A 713 23.35 -36.99 -1.13
C ARG A 713 23.29 -38.48 -0.88
N LEU A 714 22.34 -39.17 -1.50
CA LEU A 714 22.24 -40.64 -1.45
C LEU A 714 22.92 -41.24 -2.69
N VAL A 715 23.80 -42.21 -2.48
CA VAL A 715 24.47 -43.02 -3.50
C VAL A 715 24.36 -44.47 -3.10
N GLN A 716 24.14 -45.39 -4.05
CA GLN A 716 24.14 -46.82 -3.78
C GLN A 716 25.32 -47.47 -4.50
N PHE A 717 26.17 -48.18 -3.76
CA PHE A 717 27.32 -48.88 -4.35
C PHE A 717 26.90 -50.23 -4.94
N HIS A 718 27.56 -50.58 -6.03
CA HIS A 718 27.39 -51.83 -6.75
C HIS A 718 28.71 -52.22 -7.40
N ALA A 719 28.82 -53.44 -7.91
CA ALA A 719 30.10 -54.01 -8.35
C ALA A 719 30.78 -53.23 -9.49
N ALA A 720 30.00 -52.51 -10.31
CA ALA A 720 30.51 -51.69 -11.41
C ALA A 720 30.84 -50.24 -11.03
N TYR A 721 30.46 -49.79 -9.83
CA TYR A 721 30.68 -48.41 -9.39
C TYR A 721 32.18 -48.12 -9.28
N SER A 722 32.63 -47.00 -9.83
CA SER A 722 34.05 -46.72 -10.03
C SER A 722 34.53 -45.38 -9.47
N TYR A 723 35.85 -45.18 -9.48
CA TYR A 723 36.48 -43.92 -9.08
C TYR A 723 36.00 -42.74 -9.95
N GLU A 724 35.83 -42.98 -11.24
CA GLU A 724 35.45 -41.98 -12.24
C GLU A 724 34.03 -41.43 -12.03
N GLU A 725 33.15 -42.21 -11.42
CA GLU A 725 31.78 -41.80 -11.07
C GLU A 725 31.74 -41.09 -9.71
N PHE A 726 32.58 -41.52 -8.77
CA PHE A 726 32.55 -41.03 -7.39
C PHE A 726 33.43 -39.81 -7.15
N VAL A 727 34.63 -39.77 -7.73
CA VAL A 727 35.65 -38.75 -7.47
C VAL A 727 35.86 -37.84 -8.68
N GLU A 728 36.46 -38.33 -9.76
CA GLU A 728 36.58 -37.59 -11.02
C GLU A 728 36.99 -38.52 -12.16
N GLY A 729 36.52 -38.22 -13.36
CA GLY A 729 36.81 -39.04 -14.54
C GLY A 729 36.76 -38.25 -15.84
N MET A 730 37.47 -38.75 -16.85
CA MET A 730 37.41 -38.22 -18.21
C MET A 730 36.18 -38.77 -18.92
N LYS A 731 35.22 -37.91 -19.26
CA LYS A 731 34.00 -38.32 -19.98
C LYS A 731 33.98 -37.71 -21.37
N PRO A 732 33.65 -38.49 -22.42
CA PRO A 732 33.56 -37.94 -23.76
C PRO A 732 32.39 -36.96 -23.85
N ARG A 733 32.67 -35.73 -24.30
CA ARG A 733 31.67 -34.73 -24.64
C ARG A 733 31.82 -34.27 -26.07
N THR A 734 30.71 -34.28 -26.77
CA THR A 734 30.60 -33.65 -28.08
C THR A 734 30.57 -32.13 -27.91
N ILE A 735 31.50 -31.43 -28.55
CA ILE A 735 31.54 -29.97 -28.62
C ILE A 735 31.46 -29.53 -30.08
N GLU A 736 30.75 -28.44 -30.34
CA GLU A 736 30.79 -27.78 -31.64
C GLU A 736 31.86 -26.69 -31.62
N VAL A 737 32.84 -26.81 -32.52
CA VAL A 737 33.88 -25.80 -32.75
C VAL A 737 33.86 -25.48 -34.23
N ASP A 738 33.66 -24.21 -34.58
CA ASP A 738 33.58 -23.73 -35.97
C ASP A 738 32.56 -24.50 -36.85
N GLY A 739 31.40 -24.84 -36.27
CA GLY A 739 30.33 -25.58 -36.95
C GLY A 739 30.65 -27.06 -37.22
N ARG A 740 31.72 -27.61 -36.61
CA ARG A 740 32.08 -29.03 -36.69
C ARG A 740 31.98 -29.70 -35.33
N THR A 741 31.36 -30.87 -35.32
CA THR A 741 31.22 -31.75 -34.17
C THR A 741 32.56 -32.44 -33.85
N GLN A 742 33.19 -32.12 -32.71
CA GLN A 742 34.40 -32.77 -32.20
C GLN A 742 34.13 -33.45 -30.86
N VAL A 743 34.88 -34.51 -30.55
CA VAL A 743 34.83 -35.19 -29.24
C VAL A 743 35.95 -34.66 -28.36
N SER A 744 35.57 -34.06 -27.24
CA SER A 744 36.46 -33.63 -26.16
C SER A 744 36.37 -34.62 -24.98
N TYR A 745 37.42 -34.69 -24.17
CA TYR A 745 37.47 -35.53 -22.96
C TYR A 745 37.67 -34.66 -21.70
N PRO A 746 36.70 -33.79 -21.35
CA PRO A 746 36.80 -33.01 -20.13
C PRO A 746 36.91 -33.92 -18.90
N ILE A 747 37.71 -33.48 -17.94
CA ILE A 747 37.74 -34.08 -16.61
C ILE A 747 36.53 -33.54 -15.87
N GLU A 748 35.62 -34.42 -15.49
CA GLU A 748 34.41 -34.07 -14.76
C GLU A 748 34.50 -34.52 -13.30
N PRO A 749 34.08 -33.67 -12.34
CA PRO A 749 33.97 -34.10 -10.96
C PRO A 749 32.87 -35.16 -10.82
N GLY A 750 33.16 -36.18 -10.02
CA GLY A 750 32.20 -37.19 -9.59
C GLY A 750 31.28 -36.67 -8.48
N VAL A 751 30.48 -37.59 -7.93
CA VAL A 751 29.46 -37.26 -6.93
C VAL A 751 30.04 -36.60 -5.68
N LEU A 752 31.16 -37.12 -5.15
CA LEU A 752 31.71 -36.64 -3.89
C LEU A 752 32.32 -35.24 -4.02
N PRO A 753 33.21 -34.93 -4.99
CA PRO A 753 33.77 -33.59 -5.06
C PRO A 753 32.74 -32.51 -5.40
N SER A 754 31.79 -32.82 -6.28
CA SER A 754 30.66 -31.92 -6.54
C SER A 754 29.86 -31.62 -5.26
N PHE A 755 29.69 -32.60 -4.39
CA PHE A 755 28.98 -32.42 -3.12
C PHE A 755 29.83 -31.70 -2.05
N VAL A 756 31.14 -31.91 -2.06
CA VAL A 756 32.10 -31.20 -1.19
C VAL A 756 32.12 -29.70 -1.50
N GLU A 757 32.07 -29.31 -2.77
CA GLU A 757 31.99 -27.89 -3.17
C GLU A 757 30.77 -27.19 -2.55
N HIS A 758 29.61 -27.85 -2.53
CA HIS A 758 28.42 -27.34 -1.84
C HIS A 758 28.62 -27.24 -0.33
N ALA A 759 29.22 -28.25 0.29
CA ALA A 759 29.49 -28.24 1.74
C ALA A 759 30.49 -27.15 2.14
N GLN A 760 31.51 -26.88 1.32
CA GLN A 760 32.49 -25.82 1.55
C GLN A 760 31.90 -24.41 1.42
N ALA A 761 30.90 -24.23 0.55
CA ALA A 761 30.20 -22.95 0.41
C ALA A 761 29.36 -22.58 1.65
N GLU A 762 28.99 -23.57 2.47
CA GLU A 762 28.15 -23.40 3.67
C GLU A 762 28.80 -24.02 4.92
N PRO A 763 29.93 -23.49 5.42
CA PRO A 763 30.72 -24.12 6.49
C PRO A 763 29.98 -24.22 7.83
N GLY A 764 28.98 -23.38 8.08
CA GLY A 764 28.15 -23.41 9.29
C GLY A 764 27.03 -24.45 9.27
N GLN A 765 26.87 -25.20 8.17
CA GLN A 765 25.76 -26.12 7.97
C GLN A 765 26.25 -27.56 7.77
N THR A 766 25.50 -28.53 8.30
CA THR A 766 25.85 -29.96 8.16
C THR A 766 25.41 -30.52 6.81
N PHE A 767 26.29 -31.30 6.19
CA PHE A 767 26.03 -32.07 4.97
C PHE A 767 26.22 -33.56 5.22
N VAL A 768 25.41 -34.41 4.59
CA VAL A 768 25.46 -35.86 4.77
C VAL A 768 25.54 -36.56 3.41
N LEU A 769 26.63 -37.31 3.19
CA LEU A 769 26.74 -38.27 2.10
C LEU A 769 26.31 -39.65 2.62
N LEU A 770 25.16 -40.12 2.16
CA LEU A 770 24.61 -41.44 2.48
C LEU A 770 25.00 -42.44 1.39
N ILE A 771 25.78 -43.45 1.75
CA ILE A 771 26.25 -44.53 0.88
C ILE A 771 25.54 -45.83 1.28
N ASP A 772 24.54 -46.21 0.48
CA ASP A 772 23.78 -47.44 0.68
C ASP A 772 24.53 -48.64 0.09
N GLU A 773 24.48 -49.78 0.79
CA GLU A 773 25.15 -51.03 0.40
C GLU A 773 26.66 -50.85 0.13
N ILE A 774 27.35 -50.16 1.05
CA ILE A 774 28.75 -49.74 0.85
C ILE A 774 29.70 -50.91 0.53
N ASN A 775 29.41 -52.12 1.02
CA ASN A 775 30.22 -53.32 0.78
C ASN A 775 29.99 -53.99 -0.58
N ARG A 776 29.03 -53.52 -1.40
CA ARG A 776 28.81 -54.06 -2.77
C ARG A 776 29.77 -53.51 -3.81
N GLY A 777 30.50 -52.43 -3.50
CA GLY A 777 31.54 -51.86 -4.35
C GLY A 777 32.95 -52.15 -3.84
N ASN A 778 33.95 -52.10 -4.73
CA ASN A 778 35.35 -52.16 -4.32
C ASN A 778 35.77 -50.81 -3.72
N LEU A 779 35.66 -50.68 -2.40
CA LEU A 779 35.89 -49.43 -1.69
C LEU A 779 37.28 -48.85 -1.89
N ALA A 780 38.30 -49.70 -1.91
CA ALA A 780 39.67 -49.25 -2.14
C ALA A 780 39.83 -48.60 -3.53
N ARG A 781 39.18 -49.18 -4.55
CA ARG A 781 39.16 -48.64 -5.90
C ARG A 781 38.28 -47.40 -6.03
N ILE A 782 37.11 -47.36 -5.39
CA ILE A 782 36.15 -46.25 -5.50
C ILE A 782 36.68 -44.99 -4.80
N PHE A 783 37.23 -45.13 -3.59
CA PHE A 783 37.75 -43.99 -2.84
C PHE A 783 39.17 -43.58 -3.25
N GLY A 784 39.98 -44.51 -3.78
CA GLY A 784 41.36 -44.22 -4.19
C GLY A 784 42.17 -43.57 -3.06
N GLU A 785 42.80 -42.45 -3.36
CA GLU A 785 43.59 -41.65 -2.41
C GLU A 785 42.75 -40.95 -1.34
N LEU A 786 41.43 -40.79 -1.56
CA LEU A 786 40.53 -40.14 -0.59
C LEU A 786 40.39 -40.93 0.70
N LEU A 787 40.75 -42.22 0.68
CA LEU A 787 40.89 -43.03 1.89
C LEU A 787 41.79 -42.38 2.94
N TYR A 788 42.81 -41.64 2.51
CA TYR A 788 43.67 -40.87 3.40
C TYR A 788 42.91 -39.74 4.10
N LEU A 789 42.08 -39.00 3.35
CA LEU A 789 41.31 -37.86 3.86
C LEU A 789 40.22 -38.26 4.85
N LEU A 790 39.74 -39.51 4.81
CA LEU A 790 38.78 -39.98 5.81
C LEU A 790 39.36 -39.99 7.23
N GLU A 791 40.69 -40.14 7.36
CA GLU A 791 41.41 -40.15 8.63
C GLU A 791 42.05 -38.78 8.92
N TYR A 792 42.56 -38.10 7.90
CA TYR A 792 43.24 -36.80 8.03
C TYR A 792 42.50 -35.70 7.25
N ARG A 793 41.35 -35.27 7.77
CA ARG A 793 40.48 -34.28 7.11
C ARG A 793 41.08 -32.88 7.00
N ASP A 794 42.03 -32.54 7.86
CA ASP A 794 42.72 -31.24 7.83
C ASP A 794 43.83 -31.17 6.77
N HIS A 795 44.10 -32.27 6.07
CA HIS A 795 45.06 -32.31 4.97
C HIS A 795 44.38 -32.14 3.61
N ALA A 796 45.16 -31.67 2.62
CA ALA A 796 44.78 -31.66 1.23
C ALA A 796 45.65 -32.63 0.42
N ILE A 797 45.07 -33.23 -0.60
CA ILE A 797 45.75 -34.11 -1.57
C ILE A 797 45.57 -33.56 -2.99
N LEU A 798 46.40 -34.00 -3.93
CA LEU A 798 46.24 -33.68 -5.35
C LEU A 798 45.48 -34.80 -6.06
N LEU A 799 44.35 -34.47 -6.69
CA LEU A 799 43.60 -35.45 -7.48
C LEU A 799 44.36 -35.83 -8.77
N PRO A 800 44.30 -37.11 -9.22
CA PRO A 800 45.15 -37.64 -10.27
C PRO A 800 44.84 -37.11 -11.67
N TYR A 801 43.58 -36.82 -12.00
CA TYR A 801 43.21 -36.36 -13.33
C TYR A 801 43.28 -34.83 -13.40
N SER A 802 42.54 -34.13 -12.54
CA SER A 802 42.44 -32.66 -12.59
C SER A 802 43.66 -31.94 -12.02
N ARG A 803 44.51 -32.63 -11.24
CA ARG A 803 45.65 -32.04 -10.52
C ARG A 803 45.26 -30.91 -9.56
N ARG A 804 43.98 -30.82 -9.17
CA ARG A 804 43.52 -29.84 -8.19
C ARG A 804 43.79 -30.32 -6.76
N GLN A 805 44.04 -29.37 -5.86
CA GLN A 805 44.04 -29.67 -4.42
C GLN A 805 42.61 -29.98 -3.98
N PHE A 806 42.44 -31.06 -3.23
CA PHE A 806 41.16 -31.52 -2.72
C PHE A 806 41.27 -31.87 -1.23
N GLN A 807 40.27 -31.45 -0.47
CA GLN A 807 40.16 -31.64 0.98
C GLN A 807 38.71 -31.93 1.34
N LEU A 808 38.50 -32.85 2.30
CA LEU A 808 37.17 -33.11 2.85
C LEU A 808 36.82 -32.07 3.92
N PRO A 809 35.68 -31.37 3.80
CA PRO A 809 35.33 -30.33 4.76
C PRO A 809 34.84 -30.95 6.07
N GLY A 810 35.07 -30.25 7.18
CA GLY A 810 34.74 -30.73 8.53
C GLY A 810 33.24 -30.92 8.79
N ASN A 811 32.40 -30.20 8.05
CA ASN A 811 30.94 -30.25 8.12
C ASN A 811 30.29 -31.34 7.24
N LEU A 812 31.08 -32.14 6.52
CA LEU A 812 30.59 -33.29 5.74
C LEU A 812 30.64 -34.59 6.56
N LEU A 813 29.48 -35.18 6.83
CA LEU A 813 29.33 -36.49 7.45
C LEU A 813 29.12 -37.57 6.37
N ILE A 814 29.67 -38.76 6.59
CA ILE A 814 29.43 -39.91 5.71
C ILE A 814 28.67 -40.97 6.48
N LEU A 815 27.48 -41.32 6.02
CA LEU A 815 26.68 -42.42 6.55
C LEU A 815 26.75 -43.59 5.58
N GLY A 816 27.13 -44.76 6.05
CA GLY A 816 27.12 -45.98 5.27
C GLY A 816 26.07 -46.96 5.80
N THR A 817 25.47 -47.76 4.92
CA THR A 817 24.71 -48.95 5.33
C THR A 817 25.42 -50.19 4.81
N MET A 818 25.40 -51.26 5.61
CA MET A 818 26.03 -52.54 5.24
C MET A 818 25.19 -53.72 5.69
N ASN A 819 24.93 -54.65 4.78
CA ASN A 819 24.43 -55.97 5.13
C ASN A 819 25.60 -56.87 5.56
N GLY A 820 25.60 -57.32 6.81
CA GLY A 820 26.69 -58.14 7.36
C GLY A 820 26.72 -59.59 6.86
N ALA A 821 25.65 -60.08 6.23
CA ALA A 821 25.43 -61.50 5.92
C ALA A 821 25.47 -61.85 4.41
N ASP A 822 25.73 -60.87 3.53
CA ASP A 822 25.63 -61.03 2.08
C ASP A 822 26.97 -61.53 1.47
N ARG A 823 26.95 -62.73 0.88
CA ARG A 823 28.13 -63.38 0.24
C ARG A 823 28.61 -62.67 -1.03
N SER A 824 27.76 -61.85 -1.66
CA SER A 824 28.10 -61.14 -2.91
C SER A 824 28.95 -59.88 -2.67
N THR A 825 29.32 -59.61 -1.42
CA THR A 825 29.96 -58.36 -1.00
C THR A 825 31.45 -58.54 -0.75
N ILE A 826 32.23 -57.50 -1.05
CA ILE A 826 33.67 -57.48 -0.78
C ILE A 826 33.82 -57.29 0.73
N ALA A 827 34.55 -58.18 1.40
CA ALA A 827 34.80 -58.07 2.83
C ALA A 827 35.42 -56.70 3.14
N LEU A 828 34.80 -55.96 4.08
CA LEU A 828 35.32 -54.66 4.50
C LEU A 828 36.72 -54.84 5.07
N ASP A 829 37.73 -54.33 4.37
CA ASP A 829 39.12 -54.48 4.77
C ASP A 829 39.41 -53.81 6.12
N GLN A 830 40.54 -54.17 6.73
CA GLN A 830 40.93 -53.62 8.03
C GLN A 830 41.13 -52.10 8.00
N ALA A 831 41.53 -51.54 6.85
CA ALA A 831 41.77 -50.11 6.69
C ALA A 831 40.46 -49.31 6.72
N MET A 832 39.38 -49.84 6.13
CA MET A 832 38.05 -49.26 6.14
C MET A 832 37.39 -49.37 7.51
N ARG A 833 37.55 -50.50 8.20
CA ARG A 833 37.10 -50.67 9.59
C ARG A 833 37.76 -49.66 10.54
N ARG A 834 39.01 -49.27 10.28
CA ARG A 834 39.70 -48.23 11.07
C ARG A 834 39.08 -46.84 10.88
N ARG A 835 38.57 -46.54 9.68
CA ARG A 835 38.09 -45.20 9.31
C ARG A 835 36.62 -44.94 9.63
N PHE A 836 35.79 -45.97 9.71
CA PHE A 836 34.38 -45.82 10.08
C PHE A 836 34.16 -46.14 11.56
N SER A 837 33.22 -45.43 12.18
CA SER A 837 32.56 -45.89 13.41
C SER A 837 31.48 -46.88 13.03
N VAL A 838 31.31 -47.97 13.78
CA VAL A 838 30.30 -49.00 13.49
C VAL A 838 29.20 -48.93 14.54
N LEU A 839 27.95 -48.85 14.08
CA LEU A 839 26.77 -48.95 14.93
C LEU A 839 25.91 -50.12 14.46
N GLU A 840 25.75 -51.09 15.35
CA GLU A 840 24.98 -52.30 15.06
C GLU A 840 23.48 -52.03 15.16
N MET A 841 22.72 -52.64 14.24
CA MET A 841 21.28 -52.62 14.16
C MET A 841 20.76 -54.06 14.21
N PRO A 842 20.69 -54.67 15.40
CA PRO A 842 20.15 -56.01 15.55
C PRO A 842 18.63 -56.04 15.28
N PRO A 843 18.06 -57.23 15.00
CA PRO A 843 16.62 -57.41 15.08
C PRO A 843 16.12 -57.04 16.48
N ASP A 844 15.02 -56.31 16.55
CA ASP A 844 14.54 -55.64 17.77
C ASP A 844 13.04 -55.91 17.91
N ALA A 845 12.67 -56.63 18.98
CA ALA A 845 11.30 -56.97 19.27
C ALA A 845 10.52 -55.76 19.84
N GLY A 846 11.20 -54.82 20.49
CA GLY A 846 10.61 -53.59 21.00
C GLY A 846 10.11 -52.68 19.87
N ILE A 847 10.93 -52.50 18.82
CA ILE A 847 10.51 -51.75 17.62
C ILE A 847 9.29 -52.40 16.95
N LEU A 848 9.28 -53.73 16.86
CA LEU A 848 8.14 -54.47 16.31
C LEU A 848 6.88 -54.31 17.18
N ALA A 849 7.03 -54.37 18.50
CA ALA A 849 5.93 -54.21 19.45
C ALA A 849 5.32 -52.80 19.36
N ASP A 850 6.15 -51.76 19.36
CA ASP A 850 5.72 -50.38 19.20
C ASP A 850 5.02 -50.13 17.85
N TRP A 851 5.47 -50.81 16.79
CA TRP A 851 4.82 -50.73 15.48
C TRP A 851 3.45 -51.42 15.49
N LEU A 852 3.34 -52.64 16.02
CA LEU A 852 2.08 -53.38 16.10
C LEU A 852 1.05 -52.68 16.99
N MET A 853 1.51 -51.96 18.03
CA MET A 853 0.64 -51.15 18.88
C MET A 853 0.05 -49.94 18.12
N ARG A 854 0.86 -49.28 17.28
CA ARG A 854 0.43 -48.14 16.45
C ARG A 854 -0.37 -48.56 15.21
N HIS A 855 -0.14 -49.77 14.73
CA HIS A 855 -0.79 -50.36 13.56
C HIS A 855 -1.41 -51.70 13.93
N PRO A 856 -2.55 -51.69 14.65
CA PRO A 856 -3.16 -52.91 15.17
C PRO A 856 -3.47 -53.91 14.04
N PRO A 857 -3.14 -55.20 14.23
CA PRO A 857 -3.44 -56.26 13.25
C PRO A 857 -4.94 -56.38 12.96
N LYS A 858 -5.27 -56.89 11.77
CA LYS A 858 -6.65 -57.21 11.37
C LYS A 858 -7.04 -58.62 11.81
N ALA A 859 -6.84 -58.91 13.09
CA ALA A 859 -7.10 -60.21 13.70
C ALA A 859 -7.50 -60.04 15.18
N GLU A 860 -8.15 -61.06 15.75
CA GLU A 860 -8.55 -61.04 17.16
C GLU A 860 -7.33 -61.03 18.10
N GLU A 861 -7.41 -60.26 19.19
CA GLU A 861 -6.42 -60.33 20.28
C GLU A 861 -6.35 -61.77 20.82
N PRO A 862 -5.16 -62.37 21.02
CA PRO A 862 -3.84 -61.73 21.17
C PRO A 862 -2.91 -61.89 19.94
N PHE A 863 -3.36 -61.57 18.73
CA PHE A 863 -2.57 -61.79 17.50
C PHE A 863 -1.20 -61.09 17.52
N ALA A 864 -1.13 -59.81 17.95
CA ALA A 864 0.13 -59.06 18.00
C ALA A 864 1.18 -59.73 18.91
N SER A 865 0.75 -60.24 20.06
CA SER A 865 1.62 -60.95 21.01
C SER A 865 2.16 -62.25 20.43
N ARG A 866 1.36 -62.98 19.62
CA ARG A 866 1.80 -64.22 18.95
C ARG A 866 2.84 -63.94 17.86
N VAL A 867 2.70 -62.82 17.13
CA VAL A 867 3.70 -62.38 16.14
C VAL A 867 5.04 -62.06 16.81
N LEU A 868 5.01 -61.35 17.94
CA LEU A 868 6.21 -61.06 18.74
C LEU A 868 6.89 -62.35 19.23
N GLN A 869 6.10 -63.29 19.78
CA GLN A 869 6.63 -64.58 20.23
C GLN A 869 7.27 -65.38 19.09
N LEU A 870 6.64 -65.40 17.91
CA LEU A 870 7.21 -66.04 16.72
C LEU A 870 8.54 -65.39 16.34
N PHE A 871 8.59 -64.05 16.30
CA PHE A 871 9.78 -63.29 15.95
C PHE A 871 10.95 -63.57 16.91
N GLU A 872 10.71 -63.51 18.21
CA GLU A 872 11.72 -63.77 19.25
C GLU A 872 12.21 -65.23 19.21
N THR A 873 11.29 -66.19 19.12
CA THR A 873 11.61 -67.62 19.10
C THR A 873 12.43 -67.98 17.87
N LEU A 874 12.02 -67.50 16.69
CA LEU A 874 12.76 -67.69 15.44
C LEU A 874 14.17 -67.13 15.56
N ASN A 875 14.31 -65.88 16.00
CA ASN A 875 15.60 -65.21 16.09
C ASN A 875 16.53 -65.80 17.15
N ALA A 876 16.02 -66.23 18.30
CA ALA A 876 16.80 -66.92 19.33
C ALA A 876 17.36 -68.24 18.80
N ARG A 877 16.55 -68.99 18.03
CA ARG A 877 16.95 -70.25 17.43
C ARG A 877 17.98 -70.05 16.32
N LEU A 878 17.75 -69.10 15.41
CA LEU A 878 18.70 -68.76 14.33
C LEU A 878 20.05 -68.32 14.88
N ARG A 879 20.05 -67.46 15.90
CA ARG A 879 21.28 -67.01 16.56
C ARG A 879 22.08 -68.16 17.17
N LYS A 880 21.39 -69.16 17.73
CA LYS A 880 22.02 -70.33 18.35
C LYS A 880 22.54 -71.34 17.32
N GLU A 881 21.79 -71.59 16.25
CA GLU A 881 22.12 -72.62 15.24
C GLU A 881 23.09 -72.12 14.18
N TYR A 882 22.94 -70.87 13.71
CA TYR A 882 23.68 -70.34 12.56
C TYR A 882 24.50 -69.08 12.88
N GLY A 883 24.26 -68.41 14.01
CA GLY A 883 24.98 -67.20 14.40
C GLY A 883 24.13 -65.92 14.27
N PRO A 884 24.59 -64.79 14.85
CA PRO A 884 23.86 -63.52 14.88
C PRO A 884 23.58 -62.92 13.49
N GLU A 885 24.41 -63.20 12.49
CA GLU A 885 24.28 -62.74 11.11
C GLU A 885 23.13 -63.40 10.33
N CYS A 886 22.63 -64.54 10.80
CA CYS A 886 21.54 -65.30 10.19
C CYS A 886 20.17 -64.99 10.81
N GLN A 887 20.08 -64.01 11.71
CA GLN A 887 18.81 -63.56 12.27
C GLN A 887 17.95 -62.86 11.20
N ILE A 888 16.63 -62.74 11.44
CA ILE A 888 15.64 -62.10 10.58
C ILE A 888 15.23 -60.76 11.19
N GLY A 889 15.26 -59.69 10.40
CA GLY A 889 14.90 -58.35 10.83
C GLY A 889 13.40 -58.14 11.07
N HIS A 890 13.06 -57.18 11.92
CA HIS A 890 11.69 -56.87 12.33
C HIS A 890 10.82 -56.28 11.19
N SER A 891 11.42 -55.67 10.17
CA SER A 891 10.68 -55.01 9.08
C SER A 891 9.89 -55.97 8.21
N PHE A 892 10.23 -57.26 8.17
CA PHE A 892 9.44 -58.28 7.48
C PHE A 892 8.02 -58.39 8.06
N PHE A 893 7.86 -58.12 9.36
CA PHE A 893 6.61 -58.24 10.10
C PHE A 893 5.83 -56.91 10.23
N MET A 894 6.46 -55.77 9.87
CA MET A 894 5.84 -54.44 9.94
C MET A 894 4.96 -54.16 8.70
N GLN A 895 3.89 -54.94 8.54
CA GLN A 895 2.97 -54.85 7.39
C GLN A 895 1.59 -54.31 7.80
N PRO A 896 1.08 -53.24 7.18
CA PRO A 896 -0.24 -52.69 7.51
C PRO A 896 -1.35 -53.75 7.43
N GLU A 897 -2.28 -53.69 8.40
CA GLU A 897 -3.39 -54.64 8.52
C GLU A 897 -2.93 -56.11 8.51
N LEU A 898 -1.85 -56.43 9.23
CA LEU A 898 -1.32 -57.80 9.31
C LEU A 898 -2.40 -58.76 9.82
N ASP A 899 -2.53 -59.92 9.17
CA ASP A 899 -3.40 -61.03 9.57
C ASP A 899 -2.66 -62.37 9.38
N GLU A 900 -3.28 -63.50 9.73
CA GLU A 900 -2.62 -64.82 9.62
C GLU A 900 -2.30 -65.18 8.15
N SER A 901 -3.12 -64.77 7.19
CA SER A 901 -2.90 -65.05 5.77
C SER A 901 -1.67 -64.33 5.25
N LYS A 902 -1.56 -63.03 5.54
CA LYS A 902 -0.36 -62.22 5.24
C LYS A 902 0.87 -62.75 5.96
N LEU A 903 0.74 -63.15 7.22
CA LEU A 903 1.86 -63.71 7.97
C LEU A 903 2.36 -65.02 7.36
N ARG A 904 1.47 -65.90 6.93
CA ARG A 904 1.83 -67.12 6.18
C ARG A 904 2.51 -66.79 4.85
N ALA A 905 2.01 -65.79 4.13
CA ALA A 905 2.64 -65.34 2.89
C ALA A 905 4.06 -64.79 3.14
N ILE A 906 4.26 -63.99 4.19
CA ILE A 906 5.58 -63.50 4.61
C ILE A 906 6.50 -64.69 4.95
N TRP A 907 5.98 -65.70 5.65
CA TRP A 907 6.74 -66.90 5.97
C TRP A 907 7.18 -67.65 4.72
N GLU A 908 6.25 -68.03 3.85
CA GLU A 908 6.56 -68.89 2.69
C GLU A 908 7.38 -68.17 1.62
N HIS A 909 7.17 -66.87 1.41
CA HIS A 909 7.78 -66.14 0.29
C HIS A 909 8.99 -65.28 0.67
N HIS A 910 9.16 -64.92 1.95
CA HIS A 910 10.29 -64.08 2.37
C HIS A 910 11.19 -64.77 3.40
N ILE A 911 10.62 -65.40 4.43
CA ILE A 911 11.43 -66.00 5.51
C ILE A 911 11.99 -67.36 5.08
N ARG A 912 11.15 -68.26 4.56
CA ARG A 912 11.54 -69.61 4.16
C ARG A 912 12.67 -69.62 3.11
N PRO A 913 12.65 -68.79 2.04
CA PRO A 913 13.77 -68.74 1.11
C PRO A 913 15.09 -68.32 1.77
N LEU A 914 15.06 -67.41 2.76
CA LEU A 914 16.25 -67.04 3.53
C LEU A 914 16.76 -68.19 4.40
N LEU A 915 15.84 -68.96 5.01
CA LEU A 915 16.20 -70.15 5.78
C LEU A 915 16.84 -71.23 4.91
N ASP A 916 16.29 -71.47 3.72
CA ASP A 916 16.85 -72.42 2.75
C ASP A 916 18.28 -72.02 2.34
N ASP A 917 18.50 -70.72 2.11
CA ASP A 917 19.82 -70.14 1.87
C ASP A 917 20.79 -70.36 3.04
N TYR A 918 20.34 -70.24 4.28
CA TYR A 918 21.17 -70.49 5.47
C TYR A 918 21.52 -71.97 5.63
N GLN A 919 20.59 -72.87 5.32
CA GLN A 919 20.85 -74.32 5.35
C GLN A 919 21.86 -74.76 4.29
N GLN A 920 21.86 -74.12 3.11
CA GLN A 920 22.91 -74.35 2.12
C GLN A 920 24.30 -73.89 2.63
N ARG A 921 24.35 -72.87 3.49
CA ARG A 921 25.60 -72.36 4.11
C ARG A 921 26.10 -73.24 5.25
N HIS A 922 25.18 -73.84 6.01
CA HIS A 922 25.46 -74.68 7.17
C HIS A 922 24.70 -76.01 7.04
N PRO A 923 25.33 -77.08 6.55
CA PRO A 923 24.66 -78.34 6.21
C PRO A 923 24.20 -79.12 7.46
N THR A 924 23.15 -78.62 8.10
CA THR A 924 22.33 -79.30 9.10
C THR A 924 20.93 -79.43 8.52
N ARG A 925 20.60 -80.58 7.92
CA ARG A 925 19.26 -80.83 7.35
C ARG A 925 18.20 -80.77 8.45
N ARG A 926 17.41 -79.71 8.49
CA ARG A 926 16.21 -79.58 9.32
C ARG A 926 15.13 -78.87 8.54
N ASP A 927 13.90 -79.36 8.65
CA ASP A 927 12.74 -78.62 8.15
C ASP A 927 12.37 -77.52 9.17
N TRP A 928 11.87 -76.38 8.68
CA TRP A 928 11.45 -75.23 9.50
C TRP A 928 9.98 -74.92 9.22
N PRO A 929 9.05 -75.80 9.62
CA PRO A 929 7.63 -75.58 9.35
C PRO A 929 7.12 -74.40 10.18
N PHE A 930 6.24 -73.58 9.58
CA PHE A 930 5.62 -72.43 10.25
C PHE A 930 4.96 -72.80 11.61
N THR A 931 4.42 -74.02 11.71
CA THR A 931 3.77 -74.56 12.92
C THR A 931 4.69 -74.70 14.12
N ASP A 932 6.00 -74.84 13.91
CA ASP A 932 6.97 -74.93 15.02
C ASP A 932 7.16 -73.58 15.73
N PHE A 933 6.82 -72.49 15.04
CA PHE A 933 7.04 -71.12 15.52
C PHE A 933 5.74 -70.36 15.77
N TRP A 934 4.62 -70.81 15.19
CA TRP A 934 3.30 -70.19 15.37
C TRP A 934 2.57 -70.81 16.59
N PRO A 935 2.49 -70.12 17.74
CA PRO A 935 1.93 -70.69 18.96
C PRO A 935 0.42 -70.90 18.83
N THR A 936 -0.11 -72.09 19.12
CA THR A 936 -1.56 -72.38 19.08
C THR A 936 -2.30 -71.58 20.15
N PRO A 937 -3.50 -71.00 19.89
CA PRO A 937 -4.25 -70.28 20.91
C PRO A 937 -4.49 -71.15 22.14
N ALA A 938 -4.08 -70.68 23.32
CA ALA A 938 -4.44 -71.32 24.56
C ALA A 938 -5.98 -71.26 24.68
N LYS A 939 -6.65 -72.43 24.67
CA LYS A 939 -8.09 -72.51 24.98
C LYS A 939 -8.29 -71.90 26.36
N SER A 940 -8.96 -70.75 26.45
CA SER A 940 -9.36 -70.20 27.74
C SER A 940 -10.20 -71.25 28.46
N ARG A 941 -9.78 -71.65 29.66
CA ARG A 941 -10.65 -72.37 30.59
C ARG A 941 -11.69 -71.36 31.04
N ARG A 942 -12.89 -71.50 30.46
CA ARG A 942 -14.21 -70.98 30.83
C ARG A 942 -14.28 -69.63 31.54
#